data_AF-A0A1Y6BK88-F1
#
_entry.id   AF-A0A1Y6BK88-F1
#
_cell.length_a   1.000
_cell.length_b   1.000
_cell.length_c   1.000
_cell.angle_alpha   90.00
_cell.angle_beta   90.00
_cell.angle_gamma   90.00
#
_symmetry.space_group_name_H-M   'P 1'
#
loop_
_entity.id
_entity.type
_entity.pdbx_description
1 polymer ?
#
loop_
_entity_poly.entity_id
_entity_poly.type
_entity_poly.pdbx_seq_one_letter_code
_entity_poly.pdbx_strand_id
1 'polypeptide(L)'
;MIKFNKAALGCLAGACMSLLLPQVASAQNVQFVGNITTNGSVRSDFLQYWDQITPENEGKWGSVERSRDSYNWSGQDAAYNFAKSNGIPFKAHTLVWGSQFPSWINNLSNAEKAEEIEEWIRDYCTRYPDTDIIDVVNEATPGHAPANFAKDAFGNDWIIKSFQLAKQYCPNSTLVLNDYNVLIWNTDDFINMARPAINAGVVDALGLQAHGLQSLSASQLKSTLDRIADLGLPIYISEYDVQSTNDQEQLRMMREQFPIFYNHPSVVGITLWGYVVGATWRDGTGLIQSNGTPRPAMTWLMDYLDNNGTSSSSSSSSSSSSSSSSSSGGGSTHVVELETLAGQGNFSPFSVQNDGGASGGQYVVWPNSGTQILSTPTDSASGQMQINFSLSQTANVTFQIQADMPNGNDDSFYYKLDSGAWSTQNNDSTAGWSSITPTTFSNVSAGSHTLHILRREDGTKLDRVSLSASAGTITGGGNSSSSSSSSSSSSSSSSSTSSSSSSSSSSSSSSSSSSSSGSGGGNCDGVNEYPNWTSKDWEGGEPNHAEAGDQMQYQGNLYNANWYTNSVPGSDFSWTLVGSCGGTSSSSSSSSSSSSSSSSSSSSTTSSSSSSNSSSSSSSSSSSSSSSSGGGDVLIQEDTTGFCGVDGSVDSNNSGFTGSGFANTDNASGNGVTWRVNAEFASTYGVEFRFANGGSSNRTGTLSVNGVDQGIVDFPGSGSWTSWTITAASVNLNEGDNVIVLQANTDTGLSNIDYLMVQGGNLSAADCNGTGSSSSSSSTSSTSSSSSSSSSSSSSSSTGGSTQRIRVINTTDIGGDPDDQQSLVRQLVMANEYDIEGLITTTGCWKKSQSNTSYVDRIINAYRQSYSNLSTHADGFPTPDYLDSINVMGQRGYGMGDVGSGKDTAGSNLIINAVDKDDPRPVWATCWGGCNTIAQALWRVRNDRSQAEVDRFVSKLRVFDILGQGDDGNWIAKTFPNLTYIRATQVYNNWAPPKGGSMIREIQSHGPLGAQYPDTVWSTEGDTPSFMHLGNPALNDPDKLDQGGWGGRFKTNKSANISGMSCMNSGAYNTHYMHDNTSEGTEAIKKWRAGYENDFLARMDWSVTSNYSSANHHPEIVINNNADEAVMYLNASAGSSVSLNANGSSDPDGDNLSYSWSYYSQPSSYSGSVSISNGSSASASVQVPSGAGGKSIHIVLTLKDNGSPNLYAYRRVVINVQ
;
A
#
# COMPACT_ATOMS: atom_id res chain seq x y z
N MET A 1 63.36 -12.97 7.76
CA MET A 1 63.59 -14.39 7.38
C MET A 1 63.73 -15.22 8.65
N ILE A 2 63.26 -16.48 8.63
CA ILE A 2 63.52 -17.55 9.64
C ILE A 2 62.72 -17.51 10.98
N LYS A 3 61.98 -18.62 11.20
CA LYS A 3 61.51 -19.29 12.45
C LYS A 3 60.32 -18.79 13.30
N PHE A 4 59.66 -19.82 13.86
CA PHE A 4 58.59 -19.87 14.88
C PHE A 4 59.01 -19.33 16.26
N ASN A 5 58.03 -19.07 17.13
CA ASN A 5 58.03 -19.69 18.47
C ASN A 5 56.61 -19.95 19.03
N LYS A 6 56.48 -20.77 20.09
CA LYS A 6 55.21 -21.20 20.71
C LYS A 6 55.37 -21.42 22.23
N ALA A 7 54.26 -21.37 22.99
CA ALA A 7 54.14 -21.67 24.45
C ALA A 7 54.86 -20.67 25.41
N ALA A 8 54.53 -20.56 26.71
CA ALA A 8 53.47 -21.13 27.58
C ALA A 8 52.94 -19.98 28.50
N LEU A 9 51.67 -19.87 28.90
CA LEU A 9 50.81 -20.74 29.72
C LEU A 9 51.25 -20.87 31.20
N GLY A 10 50.37 -20.48 32.13
CA GLY A 10 50.51 -20.65 33.59
C GLY A 10 49.20 -20.34 34.31
N CYS A 11 48.61 -21.33 34.98
CA CYS A 11 47.20 -21.30 35.40
C CYS A 11 46.98 -20.97 36.88
N LEU A 12 45.81 -20.41 37.18
CA LEU A 12 45.02 -20.72 38.38
C LEU A 12 43.53 -20.52 38.03
N ALA A 13 42.62 -21.26 38.68
CA ALA A 13 41.27 -21.49 38.15
C ALA A 13 40.16 -21.39 39.22
N GLY A 14 38.92 -21.16 38.77
CA GLY A 14 37.71 -21.61 39.48
C GLY A 14 36.64 -20.56 39.78
N ALA A 15 35.76 -20.28 38.82
CA ALA A 15 34.35 -19.93 39.06
C ALA A 15 33.53 -20.18 37.77
N CYS A 16 32.24 -20.52 37.91
CA CYS A 16 31.34 -21.01 36.87
C CYS A 16 31.40 -20.29 35.50
N MET A 17 31.64 -21.06 34.43
CA MET A 17 31.45 -20.62 33.05
C MET A 17 30.10 -21.15 32.52
N SER A 18 29.01 -20.48 32.90
CA SER A 18 27.71 -20.67 32.26
C SER A 18 27.67 -19.86 30.96
N LEU A 19 27.65 -20.54 29.82
CA LEU A 19 27.45 -19.93 28.51
C LEU A 19 26.04 -19.31 28.45
N LEU A 20 25.98 -17.97 28.46
CA LEU A 20 24.78 -17.26 28.02
C LEU A 20 24.73 -17.35 26.49
N LEU A 21 23.97 -18.33 26.00
CA LEU A 21 23.43 -18.26 24.64
C LEU A 21 22.56 -16.99 24.55
N PRO A 22 22.64 -16.20 23.46
CA PRO A 22 21.70 -15.10 23.25
C PRO A 22 20.30 -15.70 23.09
N GLN A 23 19.41 -15.37 24.02
CA GLN A 23 18.03 -15.87 24.00
C GLN A 23 17.27 -15.12 22.89
N VAL A 24 17.16 -15.76 21.72
CA VAL A 24 16.52 -15.19 20.52
C VAL A 24 15.04 -14.90 20.82
N ALA A 25 14.63 -13.64 20.63
CA ALA A 25 13.22 -13.27 20.65
C ALA A 25 12.56 -13.79 19.38
N SER A 26 11.41 -14.46 19.52
CA SER A 26 10.74 -15.16 18.43
C SER A 26 10.02 -14.20 17.48
N ALA A 27 10.66 -13.86 16.37
CA ALA A 27 9.97 -13.43 15.15
C ALA A 27 9.68 -14.65 14.26
N GLN A 28 8.54 -14.64 13.55
CA GLN A 28 8.30 -15.58 12.45
C GLN A 28 9.24 -15.22 11.30
N ASN A 29 10.04 -16.18 10.83
CA ASN A 29 11.12 -15.95 9.87
C ASN A 29 10.85 -16.56 8.47
N VAL A 30 9.69 -17.16 8.24
CA VAL A 30 9.30 -17.76 6.96
C VAL A 30 9.01 -16.67 5.92
N GLN A 31 9.75 -16.69 4.82
CA GLN A 31 9.74 -15.66 3.78
C GLN A 31 8.77 -15.96 2.62
N PHE A 32 8.37 -17.23 2.45
CA PHE A 32 7.43 -17.68 1.43
C PHE A 32 6.74 -19.00 1.82
N VAL A 33 5.58 -19.25 1.23
CA VAL A 33 5.00 -20.61 1.11
C VAL A 33 4.87 -20.95 -0.38
N GLY A 34 5.65 -21.91 -0.84
CA GLY A 34 5.79 -22.27 -2.25
C GLY A 34 5.29 -23.65 -2.62
N ASN A 35 5.39 -23.99 -3.89
CA ASN A 35 4.97 -25.30 -4.42
C ASN A 35 5.81 -25.74 -5.64
N ILE A 36 5.47 -26.91 -6.19
CA ILE A 36 6.04 -27.42 -7.43
C ILE A 36 5.17 -27.15 -8.67
N THR A 37 5.81 -27.23 -9.83
CA THR A 37 5.12 -27.47 -11.10
C THR A 37 4.20 -28.70 -11.03
N THR A 38 3.14 -28.72 -11.84
CA THR A 38 2.17 -29.82 -11.93
C THR A 38 2.31 -30.50 -13.30
N ASN A 39 2.72 -31.77 -13.33
CA ASN A 39 2.87 -32.57 -14.56
C ASN A 39 3.76 -31.91 -15.65
N GLY A 40 4.84 -31.21 -15.27
CA GLY A 40 5.73 -30.57 -16.23
C GLY A 40 5.30 -29.16 -16.69
N SER A 41 4.41 -28.49 -15.95
CA SER A 41 3.88 -27.17 -16.29
C SER A 41 3.42 -26.38 -15.06
N VAL A 42 3.39 -25.05 -15.18
CA VAL A 42 2.79 -24.18 -14.16
C VAL A 42 1.28 -24.06 -14.40
N ARG A 43 0.48 -24.02 -13.32
CA ARG A 43 -0.97 -23.82 -13.41
C ARG A 43 -1.32 -22.34 -13.37
N SER A 44 -2.44 -21.97 -14.01
CA SER A 44 -2.98 -20.61 -13.97
C SER A 44 -3.47 -20.16 -12.59
N ASP A 45 -3.69 -21.09 -11.65
CA ASP A 45 -4.07 -20.81 -10.26
C ASP A 45 -2.87 -20.83 -9.28
N PHE A 46 -1.63 -20.92 -9.77
CA PHE A 46 -0.46 -21.05 -8.90
C PHE A 46 -0.28 -19.85 -7.96
N LEU A 47 -0.36 -18.63 -8.50
CA LEU A 47 -0.23 -17.37 -7.75
C LEU A 47 -1.46 -17.03 -6.88
N GLN A 48 -2.52 -17.85 -6.92
CA GLN A 48 -3.63 -17.73 -5.97
C GLN A 48 -3.24 -18.25 -4.58
N TYR A 49 -2.18 -19.06 -4.49
CA TYR A 49 -1.88 -19.87 -3.32
C TYR A 49 -0.39 -19.94 -2.92
N TRP A 50 0.54 -19.67 -3.84
CA TRP A 50 1.96 -19.99 -3.66
C TRP A 50 2.90 -18.86 -4.12
N ASP A 51 3.76 -18.43 -3.19
CA ASP A 51 4.68 -17.29 -3.35
C ASP A 51 6.09 -17.69 -3.82
N GLN A 52 6.30 -18.95 -4.21
CA GLN A 52 7.60 -19.50 -4.60
C GLN A 52 7.39 -20.75 -5.47
N ILE A 53 8.22 -20.95 -6.51
CA ILE A 53 8.10 -22.12 -7.41
C ILE A 53 9.39 -22.95 -7.55
N THR A 54 9.20 -24.26 -7.60
CA THR A 54 10.24 -25.28 -7.81
C THR A 54 9.83 -26.20 -8.98
N PRO A 55 10.72 -26.59 -9.90
CA PRO A 55 10.43 -27.62 -10.89
C PRO A 55 10.48 -29.01 -10.23
N GLU A 56 9.39 -29.79 -10.29
CA GLU A 56 9.34 -31.14 -9.69
C GLU A 56 10.39 -32.07 -10.32
N ASN A 57 10.58 -31.98 -11.63
CA ASN A 57 11.37 -32.92 -12.41
C ASN A 57 12.17 -32.28 -13.56
N GLU A 58 11.80 -31.08 -13.98
CA GLU A 58 12.26 -30.41 -15.19
C GLU A 58 13.70 -29.90 -15.08
N GLY A 59 14.12 -29.48 -13.87
CA GLY A 59 15.47 -28.98 -13.58
C GLY A 59 16.51 -30.06 -13.23
N LYS A 60 16.10 -31.33 -13.13
CA LYS A 60 17.00 -32.44 -12.77
C LYS A 60 17.93 -32.79 -13.93
N TRP A 61 19.21 -33.03 -13.65
CA TRP A 61 20.24 -33.20 -14.68
C TRP A 61 19.89 -34.25 -15.76
N GLY A 62 19.34 -35.42 -15.39
CA GLY A 62 18.95 -36.44 -16.37
C GLY A 62 17.68 -36.12 -17.19
N SER A 63 16.91 -35.10 -16.80
CA SER A 63 15.81 -34.54 -17.58
C SER A 63 16.33 -33.53 -18.63
N VAL A 64 17.27 -32.66 -18.22
CA VAL A 64 17.85 -31.64 -19.09
C VAL A 64 18.89 -32.24 -20.05
N GLU A 65 19.87 -33.00 -19.55
CA GLU A 65 21.01 -33.52 -20.32
C GLU A 65 20.97 -35.04 -20.49
N ARG A 66 19.85 -35.54 -21.01
CA ARG A 66 19.60 -36.98 -21.21
C ARG A 66 20.65 -37.65 -22.11
N SER A 67 21.29 -36.88 -22.98
CA SER A 67 22.44 -37.25 -23.80
C SER A 67 23.54 -36.21 -23.57
N ARG A 68 24.80 -36.65 -23.37
CA ARG A 68 25.96 -35.78 -23.16
C ARG A 68 26.04 -34.70 -24.25
N ASP A 69 26.44 -33.49 -23.87
CA ASP A 69 26.59 -32.33 -24.74
C ASP A 69 25.26 -31.84 -25.38
N SER A 70 24.10 -32.26 -24.84
CA SER A 70 22.79 -32.10 -25.50
C SER A 70 21.68 -31.74 -24.52
N TYR A 71 21.60 -30.44 -24.18
CA TYR A 71 20.64 -29.89 -23.23
C TYR A 71 19.23 -29.65 -23.82
N ASN A 72 18.20 -30.01 -23.06
CA ASN A 72 16.81 -29.61 -23.23
C ASN A 72 16.33 -28.78 -22.02
N TRP A 73 16.55 -27.48 -22.08
CA TRP A 73 16.19 -26.54 -21.00
C TRP A 73 14.68 -26.22 -20.90
N SER A 74 13.85 -26.64 -21.86
CA SER A 74 12.50 -26.08 -22.06
C SER A 74 11.55 -26.09 -20.84
N GLY A 75 11.57 -27.15 -20.02
CA GLY A 75 10.76 -27.21 -18.79
C GLY A 75 11.34 -26.37 -17.65
N GLN A 76 12.66 -26.33 -17.52
CA GLN A 76 13.37 -25.47 -16.56
C GLN A 76 13.17 -23.99 -16.91
N ASP A 77 13.27 -23.63 -18.19
CA ASP A 77 12.97 -22.29 -18.71
C ASP A 77 11.55 -21.87 -18.38
N ALA A 78 10.56 -22.76 -18.55
CA ALA A 78 9.16 -22.44 -18.25
C ALA A 78 8.94 -22.10 -16.77
N ALA A 79 9.52 -22.86 -15.85
CA ALA A 79 9.41 -22.61 -14.41
C ALA A 79 10.22 -21.37 -13.95
N TYR A 80 11.43 -21.19 -14.48
CA TYR A 80 12.29 -20.03 -14.16
C TYR A 80 11.68 -18.72 -14.69
N ASN A 81 11.26 -18.69 -15.95
CA ASN A 81 10.67 -17.50 -16.56
C ASN A 81 9.35 -17.14 -15.89
N PHE A 82 8.52 -18.13 -15.52
CA PHE A 82 7.31 -17.88 -14.73
C PHE A 82 7.62 -17.25 -13.37
N ALA A 83 8.67 -17.70 -12.68
CA ALA A 83 9.06 -17.11 -11.40
C ALA A 83 9.45 -15.64 -11.59
N LYS A 84 10.37 -15.36 -12.53
CA LYS A 84 10.89 -14.02 -12.78
C LYS A 84 9.87 -13.07 -13.41
N SER A 85 8.88 -13.55 -14.17
CA SER A 85 7.80 -12.72 -14.69
C SER A 85 6.75 -12.33 -13.63
N ASN A 86 6.72 -13.01 -12.48
CA ASN A 86 5.72 -12.80 -11.43
C ASN A 86 6.34 -12.42 -10.07
N GLY A 87 7.64 -12.07 -10.03
CA GLY A 87 8.34 -11.60 -8.82
C GLY A 87 8.58 -12.62 -7.71
N ILE A 88 8.17 -13.89 -7.90
CA ILE A 88 8.33 -14.94 -6.88
C ILE A 88 9.73 -15.58 -6.92
N PRO A 89 10.31 -16.02 -5.78
CA PRO A 89 11.58 -16.72 -5.77
C PRO A 89 11.52 -18.03 -6.57
N PHE A 90 12.59 -18.30 -7.31
CA PHE A 90 12.82 -19.54 -8.01
C PHE A 90 13.77 -20.44 -7.21
N LYS A 91 13.35 -21.69 -6.97
CA LYS A 91 14.22 -22.72 -6.40
C LYS A 91 14.63 -23.72 -7.47
N ALA A 92 15.93 -23.84 -7.72
CA ALA A 92 16.48 -24.89 -8.56
C ALA A 92 16.56 -26.22 -7.79
N HIS A 93 16.00 -27.27 -8.38
CA HIS A 93 16.05 -28.63 -7.86
C HIS A 93 16.34 -29.60 -9.03
N THR A 94 17.51 -30.24 -9.11
CA THR A 94 18.70 -30.16 -8.23
C THR A 94 19.95 -30.46 -9.05
N LEU A 95 21.11 -29.89 -8.67
CA LEU A 95 22.34 -29.99 -9.46
C LEU A 95 23.03 -31.35 -9.31
N VAL A 96 23.23 -31.86 -8.09
CA VAL A 96 23.99 -33.10 -7.84
C VAL A 96 23.20 -34.07 -6.94
N TRP A 97 22.65 -35.12 -7.53
CA TRP A 97 21.83 -36.14 -6.85
C TRP A 97 22.16 -37.55 -7.34
N GLY A 98 22.04 -38.57 -6.49
CA GLY A 98 22.22 -39.98 -6.86
C GLY A 98 20.99 -40.64 -7.52
N SER A 99 19.94 -39.87 -7.80
CA SER A 99 18.79 -40.28 -8.62
C SER A 99 18.55 -39.28 -9.75
N GLN A 100 17.80 -39.69 -10.79
CA GLN A 100 17.44 -38.89 -11.97
C GLN A 100 18.61 -38.13 -12.64
N PHE A 101 19.84 -38.61 -12.50
CA PHE A 101 21.04 -38.10 -13.15
C PHE A 101 21.27 -38.82 -14.51
N PRO A 102 22.04 -38.24 -15.45
CA PRO A 102 22.31 -38.88 -16.73
C PRO A 102 23.05 -40.22 -16.60
N SER A 103 22.51 -41.29 -17.17
CA SER A 103 23.10 -42.63 -17.03
C SER A 103 24.46 -42.78 -17.73
N TRP A 104 24.78 -41.91 -18.69
CA TRP A 104 26.04 -41.93 -19.44
C TRP A 104 27.27 -41.64 -18.55
N ILE A 105 27.13 -40.80 -17.51
CA ILE A 105 28.24 -40.35 -16.63
C ILE A 105 28.92 -41.50 -15.88
N ASN A 106 28.21 -42.62 -15.67
CA ASN A 106 28.75 -43.80 -15.00
C ASN A 106 29.91 -44.47 -15.75
N ASN A 107 29.96 -44.31 -17.08
CA ASN A 107 30.96 -44.96 -17.95
C ASN A 107 32.24 -44.13 -18.14
N LEU A 108 32.27 -42.90 -17.62
CA LEU A 108 33.37 -41.96 -17.75
C LEU A 108 34.46 -42.23 -16.69
N SER A 109 35.69 -41.83 -16.98
CA SER A 109 36.76 -41.83 -15.98
C SER A 109 36.50 -40.78 -14.90
N ASN A 110 37.14 -40.92 -13.73
CA ASN A 110 36.92 -39.99 -12.60
C ASN A 110 37.34 -38.54 -12.93
N ALA A 111 38.26 -38.33 -13.88
CA ALA A 111 38.62 -37.00 -14.37
C ALA A 111 37.50 -36.41 -15.25
N GLU A 112 37.03 -37.16 -16.24
CA GLU A 112 35.87 -36.74 -17.06
C GLU A 112 34.65 -36.49 -16.16
N LYS A 113 34.32 -37.37 -15.21
CA LYS A 113 33.24 -37.14 -14.23
C LYS A 113 33.38 -35.82 -13.47
N ALA A 114 34.60 -35.37 -13.17
CA ALA A 114 34.84 -34.08 -12.53
C ALA A 114 34.58 -32.90 -13.48
N GLU A 115 35.04 -33.03 -14.74
CA GLU A 115 34.84 -32.05 -15.80
C GLU A 115 33.34 -31.86 -16.10
N GLU A 116 32.57 -32.94 -16.27
CA GLU A 116 31.13 -32.89 -16.55
C GLU A 116 30.30 -32.27 -15.40
N ILE A 117 30.69 -32.48 -14.15
CA ILE A 117 30.00 -31.85 -13.00
C ILE A 117 30.30 -30.35 -12.95
N GLU A 118 31.54 -29.94 -13.25
CA GLU A 118 31.91 -28.53 -13.35
C GLU A 118 31.23 -27.85 -14.55
N GLU A 119 31.12 -28.55 -15.68
CA GLU A 119 30.37 -28.14 -16.88
C GLU A 119 28.87 -27.94 -16.62
N TRP A 120 28.18 -28.95 -16.06
CA TRP A 120 26.76 -28.88 -15.74
C TRP A 120 26.42 -27.75 -14.75
N ILE A 121 27.19 -27.61 -13.66
CA ILE A 121 26.99 -26.53 -12.69
C ILE A 121 27.24 -25.16 -13.33
N ARG A 122 28.32 -25.02 -14.10
CA ARG A 122 28.67 -23.78 -14.82
C ARG A 122 27.59 -23.37 -15.81
N ASP A 123 27.11 -24.29 -16.64
CA ASP A 123 26.15 -23.97 -17.71
C ASP A 123 24.74 -23.73 -17.18
N TYR A 124 24.34 -24.43 -16.11
CA TYR A 124 23.17 -24.05 -15.32
C TYR A 124 23.29 -22.61 -14.82
N CYS A 125 24.35 -22.28 -14.08
CA CYS A 125 24.55 -20.98 -13.46
C CYS A 125 24.68 -19.84 -14.49
N THR A 126 25.30 -20.12 -15.63
CA THR A 126 25.45 -19.16 -16.73
C THR A 126 24.12 -18.86 -17.42
N ARG A 127 23.19 -19.83 -17.44
CA ARG A 127 21.84 -19.67 -17.99
C ARG A 127 20.87 -18.99 -17.03
N TYR A 128 20.99 -19.25 -15.72
CA TYR A 128 20.07 -18.79 -14.69
C TYR A 128 20.81 -18.01 -13.56
N PRO A 129 21.53 -16.91 -13.87
CA PRO A 129 22.43 -16.23 -12.93
C PRO A 129 21.70 -15.58 -11.73
N ASP A 130 20.40 -15.33 -11.86
CA ASP A 130 19.55 -14.74 -10.83
C ASP A 130 18.73 -15.80 -10.08
N THR A 131 19.12 -17.08 -10.14
CA THR A 131 18.47 -18.16 -9.36
C THR A 131 18.56 -17.85 -7.86
N ASP A 132 17.44 -17.78 -7.17
CA ASP A 132 17.38 -17.31 -5.78
C ASP A 132 17.86 -18.38 -4.79
N ILE A 133 17.47 -19.65 -5.01
CA ILE A 133 17.76 -20.79 -4.13
C ILE A 133 18.16 -22.01 -4.98
N ILE A 134 19.18 -22.77 -4.57
CA ILE A 134 19.66 -23.96 -5.28
C ILE A 134 19.86 -25.14 -4.33
N ASP A 135 19.15 -26.25 -4.56
CA ASP A 135 19.54 -27.56 -4.00
C ASP A 135 20.78 -28.06 -4.75
N VAL A 136 21.97 -27.71 -4.25
CA VAL A 136 23.25 -28.03 -4.93
C VAL A 136 23.55 -29.52 -4.81
N VAL A 137 23.34 -30.08 -3.61
CA VAL A 137 23.52 -31.50 -3.32
C VAL A 137 22.24 -32.01 -2.66
N ASN A 138 21.69 -33.09 -3.22
CA ASN A 138 20.47 -33.73 -2.74
C ASN A 138 20.76 -35.15 -2.22
N GLU A 139 20.10 -35.53 -1.12
CA GLU A 139 20.03 -36.89 -0.54
C GLU A 139 21.39 -37.56 -0.24
N ALA A 140 22.36 -36.77 0.24
CA ALA A 140 23.72 -37.21 0.49
C ALA A 140 23.90 -38.07 1.76
N THR A 141 22.91 -38.14 2.65
CA THR A 141 22.98 -38.88 3.92
C THR A 141 23.19 -40.40 3.68
N PRO A 142 24.04 -41.08 4.47
CA PRO A 142 24.23 -42.52 4.37
C PRO A 142 22.91 -43.31 4.39
N GLY A 143 22.69 -44.14 3.38
CA GLY A 143 21.48 -44.95 3.21
C GLY A 143 20.36 -44.30 2.38
N HIS A 144 20.53 -43.06 1.94
CA HIS A 144 19.65 -42.36 1.00
C HIS A 144 20.18 -42.54 -0.45
N ALA A 145 20.12 -41.51 -1.31
CA ALA A 145 20.58 -41.55 -2.70
C ALA A 145 21.81 -40.64 -2.97
N PRO A 146 22.98 -40.89 -2.34
CA PRO A 146 24.17 -40.08 -2.55
C PRO A 146 24.72 -40.22 -3.97
N ALA A 147 25.20 -39.10 -4.54
CA ALA A 147 25.74 -39.01 -5.89
C ALA A 147 27.11 -39.72 -6.02
N ASN A 148 27.09 -41.05 -6.19
CA ASN A 148 28.31 -41.86 -6.26
C ASN A 148 29.26 -41.45 -7.41
N PHE A 149 28.75 -40.91 -8.53
CA PHE A 149 29.59 -40.38 -9.62
C PHE A 149 30.39 -39.13 -9.19
N ALA A 150 29.83 -38.26 -8.34
CA ALA A 150 30.53 -37.12 -7.77
C ALA A 150 31.54 -37.55 -6.71
N LYS A 151 31.24 -38.61 -5.95
CA LYS A 151 32.17 -39.26 -5.03
C LYS A 151 33.33 -39.96 -5.75
N ASP A 152 33.10 -40.54 -6.93
CA ASP A 152 34.17 -41.04 -7.80
C ASP A 152 35.07 -39.88 -8.26
N ALA A 153 34.47 -38.78 -8.73
CA ALA A 153 35.17 -37.61 -9.26
C ALA A 153 36.05 -36.89 -8.22
N PHE A 154 35.49 -36.60 -7.05
CA PHE A 154 36.09 -35.70 -6.06
C PHE A 154 36.49 -36.40 -4.75
N GLY A 155 36.27 -37.71 -4.61
CA GLY A 155 36.60 -38.46 -3.41
C GLY A 155 35.65 -38.16 -2.24
N ASN A 156 36.18 -38.15 -1.02
CA ASN A 156 35.36 -37.96 0.19
C ASN A 156 34.81 -36.53 0.33
N ASP A 157 35.51 -35.53 -0.19
CA ASP A 157 35.14 -34.12 -0.08
C ASP A 157 34.16 -33.66 -1.19
N TRP A 158 33.52 -34.59 -1.90
CA TRP A 158 32.68 -34.32 -3.07
C TRP A 158 31.53 -33.33 -2.82
N ILE A 159 30.94 -33.36 -1.63
CA ILE A 159 29.92 -32.39 -1.21
C ILE A 159 30.54 -30.99 -1.20
N ILE A 160 31.66 -30.82 -0.48
CA ILE A 160 32.38 -29.55 -0.37
C ILE A 160 32.79 -29.03 -1.75
N LYS A 161 33.32 -29.89 -2.63
CA LYS A 161 33.71 -29.51 -3.99
C LYS A 161 32.51 -29.12 -4.87
N SER A 162 31.36 -29.80 -4.76
CA SER A 162 30.14 -29.42 -5.48
C SER A 162 29.64 -28.03 -5.05
N PHE A 163 29.65 -27.74 -3.75
CA PHE A 163 29.32 -26.40 -3.24
C PHE A 163 30.37 -25.33 -3.60
N GLN A 164 31.65 -25.67 -3.68
CA GLN A 164 32.68 -24.74 -4.18
C GLN A 164 32.47 -24.38 -5.65
N LEU A 165 32.06 -25.34 -6.48
CA LEU A 165 31.68 -25.09 -7.88
C LEU A 165 30.43 -24.22 -7.97
N ALA A 166 29.42 -24.50 -7.16
CA ALA A 166 28.21 -23.68 -7.11
C ALA A 166 28.53 -22.23 -6.65
N LYS A 167 29.36 -22.01 -5.62
CA LYS A 167 29.78 -20.65 -5.23
C LYS A 167 30.67 -19.95 -6.27
N GLN A 168 31.36 -20.70 -7.13
CA GLN A 168 32.19 -20.16 -8.20
C GLN A 168 31.35 -19.63 -9.38
N TYR A 169 30.21 -20.27 -9.68
CA TYR A 169 29.40 -19.97 -10.86
C TYR A 169 28.03 -19.34 -10.56
N CYS A 170 27.39 -19.69 -9.45
CA CYS A 170 26.17 -19.09 -8.91
C CYS A 170 26.46 -18.30 -7.61
N PRO A 171 27.27 -17.22 -7.64
CA PRO A 171 27.68 -16.49 -6.43
C PRO A 171 26.54 -15.72 -5.74
N ASN A 172 25.41 -15.53 -6.43
CA ASN A 172 24.26 -14.75 -5.95
C ASN A 172 23.18 -15.62 -5.29
N SER A 173 23.28 -16.95 -5.40
CA SER A 173 22.22 -17.89 -5.01
C SER A 173 22.38 -18.42 -3.59
N THR A 174 21.28 -18.65 -2.89
CA THR A 174 21.30 -19.37 -1.60
C THR A 174 21.54 -20.86 -1.84
N LEU A 175 22.70 -21.38 -1.41
CA LEU A 175 23.09 -22.76 -1.67
C LEU A 175 22.66 -23.71 -0.55
N VAL A 176 21.81 -24.68 -0.91
CA VAL A 176 21.10 -25.58 -0.01
C VAL A 176 21.65 -27.01 -0.09
N LEU A 177 21.86 -27.64 1.06
CA LEU A 177 22.07 -29.08 1.21
C LEU A 177 20.74 -29.73 1.59
N ASN A 178 20.12 -30.47 0.67
CA ASN A 178 18.74 -30.95 0.80
C ASN A 178 18.67 -32.46 1.09
N ASP A 179 17.82 -32.90 2.02
CA ASP A 179 17.71 -34.33 2.38
C ASP A 179 16.37 -34.72 3.03
N TYR A 180 16.06 -36.03 3.00
CA TYR A 180 14.76 -36.61 3.38
C TYR A 180 14.85 -37.49 4.63
N ASN A 181 13.72 -37.75 5.29
CA ASN A 181 13.64 -38.53 6.56
C ASN A 181 14.51 -38.05 7.75
N VAL A 182 15.28 -36.97 7.60
CA VAL A 182 16.18 -36.43 8.63
C VAL A 182 15.44 -35.90 9.86
N LEU A 183 14.15 -35.58 9.71
CA LEU A 183 13.25 -35.20 10.81
C LEU A 183 12.64 -36.39 11.58
N ILE A 184 12.75 -37.63 11.07
CA ILE A 184 12.08 -38.82 11.63
C ILE A 184 13.03 -39.94 12.10
N TRP A 185 14.12 -40.23 11.39
CA TRP A 185 15.07 -41.26 11.84
C TRP A 185 16.56 -41.00 11.54
N ASN A 186 16.93 -40.31 10.46
CA ASN A 186 18.34 -40.15 10.06
C ASN A 186 19.03 -38.84 10.52
N THR A 187 18.47 -38.17 11.54
CA THR A 187 18.97 -36.88 12.09
C THR A 187 20.47 -36.84 12.31
N ASP A 188 21.02 -37.84 13.01
CA ASP A 188 22.40 -37.81 13.49
C ASP A 188 23.39 -38.04 12.34
N ASP A 189 23.05 -38.90 11.37
CA ASP A 189 23.87 -39.13 10.18
C ASP A 189 23.86 -37.91 9.25
N PHE A 190 22.73 -37.21 9.09
CA PHE A 190 22.66 -35.93 8.39
C PHE A 190 23.50 -34.85 9.09
N ILE A 191 23.36 -34.69 10.41
CA ILE A 191 24.15 -33.75 11.22
C ILE A 191 25.66 -34.03 11.09
N ASN A 192 26.07 -35.30 11.04
CA ASN A 192 27.46 -35.69 10.86
C ASN A 192 27.97 -35.50 9.42
N MET A 193 27.11 -35.71 8.42
CA MET A 193 27.41 -35.54 6.99
C MET A 193 27.50 -34.06 6.57
N ALA A 194 26.61 -33.20 7.07
CA ALA A 194 26.55 -31.79 6.72
C ALA A 194 27.66 -30.96 7.38
N ARG A 195 28.00 -31.26 8.64
CA ARG A 195 28.92 -30.45 9.47
C ARG A 195 30.28 -30.12 8.83
N PRO A 196 30.96 -31.01 8.07
CA PRO A 196 32.18 -30.65 7.35
C PRO A 196 31.99 -29.54 6.29
N ALA A 197 30.87 -29.54 5.56
CA ALA A 197 30.58 -28.55 4.53
C ALA A 197 30.12 -27.22 5.13
N ILE A 198 29.35 -27.26 6.23
CA ILE A 198 29.02 -26.07 7.04
C ILE A 198 30.30 -25.44 7.60
N ASN A 199 31.17 -26.23 8.22
CA ASN A 199 32.47 -25.77 8.75
C ASN A 199 33.41 -25.19 7.68
N ALA A 200 33.22 -25.55 6.40
CA ALA A 200 33.97 -25.00 5.28
C ALA A 200 33.40 -23.66 4.75
N GLY A 201 32.22 -23.22 5.22
CA GLY A 201 31.56 -21.99 4.78
C GLY A 201 30.97 -22.05 3.36
N VAL A 202 30.76 -23.27 2.83
CA VAL A 202 30.32 -23.46 1.44
C VAL A 202 28.83 -23.78 1.31
N VAL A 203 28.16 -24.14 2.40
CA VAL A 203 26.70 -24.33 2.48
C VAL A 203 26.10 -23.10 3.16
N ASP A 204 25.01 -22.56 2.61
CA ASP A 204 24.36 -21.35 3.13
C ASP A 204 23.04 -21.65 3.85
N ALA A 205 22.34 -22.73 3.48
CA ALA A 205 21.13 -23.21 4.14
C ALA A 205 20.97 -24.74 4.09
N LEU A 206 20.05 -25.28 4.89
CA LEU A 206 19.72 -26.72 4.96
C LEU A 206 18.28 -26.97 4.48
N GLY A 207 18.10 -27.93 3.58
CA GLY A 207 16.79 -28.35 3.06
C GLY A 207 16.32 -29.63 3.72
N LEU A 208 15.13 -29.62 4.32
CA LEU A 208 14.54 -30.78 4.98
C LEU A 208 13.23 -31.12 4.26
N GLN A 209 13.20 -32.22 3.50
CA GLN A 209 12.06 -32.54 2.62
C GLN A 209 10.73 -32.70 3.37
N ALA A 210 10.75 -33.12 4.64
CA ALA A 210 9.57 -33.23 5.50
C ALA A 210 8.43 -34.17 4.99
N HIS A 211 8.72 -35.07 4.05
CA HIS A 211 7.84 -36.22 3.75
C HIS A 211 7.68 -37.16 4.96
N GLY A 212 6.57 -37.90 5.01
CA GLY A 212 6.47 -39.13 5.82
C GLY A 212 6.30 -38.94 7.33
N LEU A 213 5.97 -37.73 7.78
CA LEU A 213 5.95 -37.35 9.22
C LEU A 213 4.68 -37.77 9.97
N GLN A 214 3.75 -38.51 9.35
CA GLN A 214 2.43 -38.87 9.91
C GLN A 214 2.49 -39.64 11.24
N SER A 215 3.62 -40.27 11.55
CA SER A 215 3.85 -41.09 12.74
C SER A 215 4.60 -40.38 13.88
N LEU A 216 5.06 -39.13 13.67
CA LEU A 216 5.69 -38.32 14.71
C LEU A 216 4.64 -37.54 15.52
N SER A 217 4.86 -37.41 16.82
CA SER A 217 4.18 -36.37 17.59
C SER A 217 4.73 -34.98 17.24
N ALA A 218 3.91 -33.95 17.43
CA ALA A 218 4.33 -32.54 17.40
C ALA A 218 5.62 -32.27 18.22
N SER A 219 5.71 -32.88 19.42
CA SER A 219 6.87 -32.73 20.30
C SER A 219 8.13 -33.44 19.78
N GLN A 220 8.01 -34.58 19.10
CA GLN A 220 9.14 -35.24 18.44
C GLN A 220 9.60 -34.44 17.23
N LEU A 221 8.67 -33.99 16.38
CA LEU A 221 8.96 -33.20 15.19
C LEU A 221 9.68 -31.90 15.54
N LYS A 222 9.18 -31.13 16.52
CA LYS A 222 9.86 -29.92 16.99
C LYS A 222 11.24 -30.24 17.56
N SER A 223 11.36 -31.26 18.41
CA SER A 223 12.65 -31.67 19.01
C SER A 223 13.70 -32.01 17.94
N THR A 224 13.33 -32.72 16.87
CA THR A 224 14.26 -33.04 15.78
C THR A 224 14.62 -31.79 14.95
N LEU A 225 13.66 -30.89 14.71
CA LEU A 225 13.91 -29.62 14.02
C LEU A 225 14.85 -28.70 14.82
N ASP A 226 14.63 -28.56 16.13
CA ASP A 226 15.50 -27.83 17.06
C ASP A 226 16.95 -28.35 17.00
N ARG A 227 17.14 -29.68 17.00
CA ARG A 227 18.47 -30.33 16.91
C ARG A 227 19.21 -30.10 15.59
N ILE A 228 18.49 -29.85 14.50
CA ILE A 228 19.09 -29.49 13.20
C ILE A 228 19.39 -27.99 13.17
N ALA A 229 18.53 -27.16 13.76
CA ALA A 229 18.73 -25.72 13.91
C ALA A 229 19.97 -25.35 14.75
N ASP A 230 20.37 -26.20 15.71
CA ASP A 230 21.64 -26.10 16.45
C ASP A 230 22.91 -26.11 15.54
N LEU A 231 22.78 -26.40 14.25
CA LEU A 231 23.86 -26.22 13.26
C LEU A 231 24.10 -24.75 12.86
N GLY A 232 23.18 -23.85 13.17
CA GLY A 232 23.35 -22.39 13.00
C GLY A 232 23.17 -21.86 11.57
N LEU A 233 22.59 -22.64 10.66
CA LEU A 233 22.19 -22.18 9.32
C LEU A 233 20.65 -22.05 9.21
N PRO A 234 20.14 -21.19 8.30
CA PRO A 234 18.74 -21.19 7.89
C PRO A 234 18.28 -22.55 7.35
N ILE A 235 16.99 -22.83 7.54
CA ILE A 235 16.33 -24.08 7.15
C ILE A 235 15.21 -23.78 6.15
N TYR A 236 15.18 -24.53 5.04
CA TYR A 236 14.01 -24.65 4.18
C TYR A 236 13.31 -25.97 4.47
N ILE A 237 12.00 -25.91 4.72
CA ILE A 237 11.16 -27.11 4.69
C ILE A 237 10.77 -27.32 3.22
N SER A 238 11.43 -28.26 2.56
CA SER A 238 11.72 -28.11 1.12
C SER A 238 10.81 -28.88 0.17
N GLU A 239 10.11 -29.91 0.65
CA GLU A 239 9.29 -30.82 -0.17
C GLU A 239 8.07 -31.34 0.65
N TYR A 240 7.45 -30.49 1.48
CA TYR A 240 6.47 -30.94 2.47
C TYR A 240 5.20 -31.56 1.86
N ASP A 241 4.80 -32.73 2.39
CA ASP A 241 3.50 -33.34 2.07
C ASP A 241 2.82 -34.00 3.28
N VAL A 242 1.50 -34.17 3.16
CA VAL A 242 0.67 -34.92 4.11
C VAL A 242 -0.13 -35.97 3.36
N GLN A 243 0.49 -37.14 3.17
CA GLN A 243 -0.15 -38.29 2.54
C GLN A 243 -1.32 -38.86 3.38
N SER A 244 -2.56 -38.43 3.12
CA SER A 244 -3.80 -39.14 3.51
C SER A 244 -4.98 -38.80 2.61
N THR A 245 -5.72 -39.83 2.19
CA THR A 245 -6.98 -39.72 1.45
C THR A 245 -8.19 -39.39 2.35
N ASN A 246 -8.01 -39.35 3.67
CA ASN A 246 -9.02 -38.88 4.61
C ASN A 246 -8.82 -37.39 4.90
N ASP A 247 -9.72 -36.54 4.41
CA ASP A 247 -9.65 -35.08 4.55
C ASP A 247 -9.50 -34.58 5.99
N GLN A 248 -10.16 -35.24 6.96
CA GLN A 248 -10.09 -34.85 8.37
C GLN A 248 -8.78 -35.28 9.01
N GLU A 249 -8.18 -36.38 8.54
CA GLU A 249 -6.86 -36.82 8.99
C GLU A 249 -5.75 -35.96 8.38
N GLN A 250 -5.84 -35.63 7.08
CA GLN A 250 -4.92 -34.70 6.43
C GLN A 250 -4.97 -33.32 7.09
N LEU A 251 -6.18 -32.78 7.33
CA LEU A 251 -6.39 -31.53 8.05
C LEU A 251 -5.79 -31.56 9.46
N ARG A 252 -6.00 -32.65 10.22
CA ARG A 252 -5.42 -32.82 11.57
C ARG A 252 -3.89 -32.81 11.52
N MET A 253 -3.27 -33.60 10.64
CA MET A 253 -1.82 -33.69 10.56
C MET A 253 -1.19 -32.37 10.08
N MET A 254 -1.81 -31.69 9.13
CA MET A 254 -1.36 -30.37 8.67
C MET A 254 -1.49 -29.30 9.76
N ARG A 255 -2.56 -29.33 10.57
CA ARG A 255 -2.72 -28.50 11.79
C ARG A 255 -1.67 -28.78 12.88
N GLU A 256 -1.22 -30.02 13.01
CA GLU A 256 -0.20 -30.40 14.01
C GLU A 256 1.23 -30.09 13.55
N GLN A 257 1.51 -30.12 12.24
CA GLN A 257 2.86 -30.06 11.69
C GLN A 257 3.20 -28.69 11.09
N PHE A 258 2.31 -28.11 10.25
CA PHE A 258 2.61 -26.86 9.54
C PHE A 258 2.91 -25.68 10.49
N PRO A 259 2.18 -25.48 11.61
CA PRO A 259 2.52 -24.42 12.57
C PRO A 259 3.89 -24.62 13.25
N ILE A 260 4.38 -25.85 13.38
CA ILE A 260 5.73 -26.10 13.93
C ILE A 260 6.78 -25.55 12.97
N PHE A 261 6.61 -25.75 11.66
CA PHE A 261 7.50 -25.19 10.64
C PHE A 261 7.36 -23.67 10.54
N TYR A 262 6.13 -23.17 10.43
CA TYR A 262 5.84 -21.76 10.19
C TYR A 262 6.32 -20.83 11.31
N ASN A 263 6.31 -21.32 12.56
CA ASN A 263 6.74 -20.55 13.73
C ASN A 263 8.15 -20.91 14.23
N HIS A 264 8.93 -21.72 13.50
CA HIS A 264 10.28 -22.07 13.93
C HIS A 264 11.29 -20.97 13.52
N PRO A 265 12.07 -20.38 14.46
CA PRO A 265 12.91 -19.22 14.17
C PRO A 265 14.09 -19.50 13.23
N SER A 266 14.41 -20.76 12.94
CA SER A 266 15.40 -21.12 11.91
C SER A 266 14.81 -21.47 10.55
N VAL A 267 13.48 -21.62 10.43
CA VAL A 267 12.84 -21.93 9.14
C VAL A 267 12.56 -20.62 8.40
N VAL A 268 13.04 -20.53 7.16
CA VAL A 268 12.98 -19.32 6.31
C VAL A 268 12.14 -19.48 5.05
N GLY A 269 11.62 -20.68 4.77
CA GLY A 269 10.70 -20.92 3.66
C GLY A 269 10.12 -22.33 3.73
N ILE A 270 8.89 -22.49 3.22
CA ILE A 270 8.20 -23.79 3.17
C ILE A 270 7.72 -24.04 1.74
N THR A 271 8.20 -25.09 1.09
CA THR A 271 7.75 -25.54 -0.23
C THR A 271 6.96 -26.84 -0.06
N LEU A 272 5.75 -26.91 -0.60
CA LEU A 272 4.94 -28.14 -0.62
C LEU A 272 5.22 -28.96 -1.88
N TRP A 273 5.27 -30.29 -1.78
CA TRP A 273 5.53 -31.19 -2.91
C TRP A 273 4.25 -31.59 -3.66
N GLY A 274 3.55 -30.57 -4.11
CA GLY A 274 2.42 -30.67 -5.03
C GLY A 274 1.09 -30.52 -4.31
N TYR A 275 0.24 -29.63 -4.84
CA TYR A 275 -1.08 -29.36 -4.28
C TYR A 275 -2.22 -30.06 -5.00
N VAL A 276 -2.03 -30.71 -6.15
CA VAL A 276 -3.16 -31.20 -6.99
C VAL A 276 -3.40 -32.70 -6.85
N VAL A 277 -4.57 -33.09 -6.35
CA VAL A 277 -4.98 -34.51 -6.20
C VAL A 277 -4.90 -35.24 -7.55
N GLY A 278 -4.14 -36.34 -7.58
CA GLY A 278 -3.91 -37.13 -8.79
C GLY A 278 -2.86 -36.57 -9.76
N ALA A 279 -2.19 -35.48 -9.40
CA ALA A 279 -1.05 -34.89 -10.10
C ALA A 279 0.08 -34.52 -9.11
N THR A 280 0.20 -35.30 -8.03
CA THR A 280 1.26 -35.28 -7.04
C THR A 280 2.05 -36.59 -7.09
N TRP A 281 3.33 -36.56 -6.67
CA TRP A 281 4.22 -37.74 -6.67
C TRP A 281 3.71 -38.96 -5.88
N ARG A 282 2.72 -38.76 -4.99
CA ARG A 282 2.08 -39.79 -4.15
C ARG A 282 0.57 -39.59 -4.07
N ASP A 283 -0.16 -40.70 -4.12
CA ASP A 283 -1.60 -40.72 -3.86
C ASP A 283 -1.91 -40.24 -2.44
N GLY A 284 -2.82 -39.27 -2.33
CA GLY A 284 -3.33 -38.73 -1.07
C GLY A 284 -2.59 -37.51 -0.52
N THR A 285 -1.55 -36.98 -1.19
CA THR A 285 -0.83 -35.77 -0.72
C THR A 285 -1.50 -34.46 -1.15
N GLY A 286 -2.03 -34.37 -2.37
CA GLY A 286 -2.63 -33.14 -2.91
C GLY A 286 -3.75 -32.54 -2.03
N LEU A 287 -3.86 -31.21 -2.06
CA LEU A 287 -4.73 -30.37 -1.25
C LEU A 287 -5.93 -29.79 -2.04
N ILE A 288 -5.82 -29.58 -3.35
CA ILE A 288 -6.89 -29.14 -4.25
C ILE A 288 -7.28 -30.29 -5.19
N GLN A 289 -8.57 -30.47 -5.41
CA GLN A 289 -9.09 -31.41 -6.41
C GLN A 289 -8.76 -30.90 -7.82
N SER A 290 -8.69 -31.81 -8.81
CA SER A 290 -8.33 -31.47 -10.19
C SER A 290 -9.25 -30.45 -10.87
N ASN A 291 -10.48 -30.28 -10.36
CA ASN A 291 -11.46 -29.27 -10.78
C ASN A 291 -11.34 -27.92 -10.04
N GLY A 292 -10.30 -27.69 -9.23
CA GLY A 292 -10.12 -26.47 -8.44
C GLY A 292 -10.90 -26.41 -7.13
N THR A 293 -11.54 -27.51 -6.67
CA THR A 293 -12.20 -27.53 -5.36
C THR A 293 -11.18 -27.79 -4.24
N PRO A 294 -11.01 -26.90 -3.24
CA PRO A 294 -10.11 -27.15 -2.11
C PRO A 294 -10.61 -28.30 -1.22
N ARG A 295 -9.69 -29.14 -0.75
CA ARG A 295 -9.93 -30.04 0.39
C ARG A 295 -9.89 -29.22 1.69
N PRO A 296 -10.48 -29.70 2.81
CA PRO A 296 -10.44 -28.99 4.09
C PRO A 296 -9.04 -28.60 4.59
N ALA A 297 -8.00 -29.38 4.25
CA ALA A 297 -6.61 -29.04 4.55
C ALA A 297 -6.11 -27.81 3.75
N MET A 298 -6.52 -27.64 2.49
CA MET A 298 -6.23 -26.46 1.68
C MET A 298 -6.93 -25.22 2.24
N THR A 299 -8.23 -25.32 2.53
CA THR A 299 -9.01 -24.22 3.12
C THR A 299 -8.37 -23.77 4.43
N TRP A 300 -8.10 -24.72 5.34
CA TRP A 300 -7.42 -24.39 6.59
C TRP A 300 -6.00 -23.84 6.39
N LEU A 301 -5.23 -24.32 5.40
CA LEU A 301 -3.88 -23.79 5.17
C LEU A 301 -3.94 -22.33 4.72
N MET A 302 -4.84 -21.99 3.80
CA MET A 302 -5.06 -20.60 3.38
C MET A 302 -5.61 -19.76 4.53
N ASP A 303 -6.65 -20.24 5.25
CA ASP A 303 -7.14 -19.60 6.48
C ASP A 303 -6.00 -19.39 7.50
N TYR A 304 -5.10 -20.37 7.65
CA TYR A 304 -3.99 -20.31 8.59
C TYR A 304 -2.95 -19.27 8.17
N LEU A 305 -2.64 -19.17 6.88
CA LEU A 305 -1.71 -18.17 6.35
C LEU A 305 -2.30 -16.76 6.41
N ASP A 306 -3.58 -16.59 6.04
CA ASP A 306 -4.31 -15.33 6.21
C ASP A 306 -4.34 -14.89 7.68
N ASN A 307 -4.63 -15.81 8.61
CA ASN A 307 -4.75 -15.49 10.03
C ASN A 307 -3.41 -15.44 10.80
N ASN A 308 -2.34 -16.13 10.37
CA ASN A 308 -1.05 -16.17 11.08
C ASN A 308 0.00 -15.27 10.42
N GLY A 309 -0.07 -15.05 9.11
CA GLY A 309 0.54 -13.88 8.47
C GLY A 309 -0.02 -12.55 9.01
N THR A 310 -1.17 -12.59 9.70
CA THR A 310 -1.73 -11.47 10.48
C THR A 310 -1.68 -11.66 12.02
N SER A 311 -1.08 -12.75 12.55
CA SER A 311 -1.04 -13.03 14.00
C SER A 311 0.33 -13.40 14.57
N SER A 312 1.04 -12.35 15.00
CA SER A 312 1.48 -12.28 16.41
C SER A 312 1.50 -10.80 16.84
N SER A 313 0.33 -10.16 16.99
CA SER A 313 -0.52 -10.15 18.20
C SER A 313 0.18 -9.51 19.42
N SER A 314 -0.17 -8.30 19.87
CA SER A 314 -1.44 -7.89 20.52
C SER A 314 -1.66 -8.46 21.93
N SER A 315 -0.63 -8.40 22.76
CA SER A 315 -0.67 -8.72 24.20
C SER A 315 -1.37 -7.65 25.07
N SER A 316 -2.69 -7.52 24.92
CA SER A 316 -3.59 -6.93 25.91
C SER A 316 -5.03 -7.39 25.62
N SER A 317 -5.78 -8.04 26.52
CA SER A 317 -6.32 -7.51 27.78
C SER A 317 -7.00 -6.13 27.62
N SER A 318 -8.16 -5.83 28.19
CA SER A 318 -8.80 -6.45 29.36
C SER A 318 -10.33 -6.33 29.36
N SER A 319 -10.92 -7.12 30.25
CA SER A 319 -12.24 -6.98 30.88
C SER A 319 -12.85 -5.57 30.95
N SER A 320 -13.96 -5.40 30.23
CA SER A 320 -15.30 -5.10 30.79
C SER A 320 -15.51 -4.02 31.88
N SER A 321 -16.37 -3.04 31.59
CA SER A 321 -17.69 -2.84 32.25
C SER A 321 -18.39 -1.57 31.74
N SER A 322 -19.69 -1.40 32.00
CA SER A 322 -20.57 -0.54 31.18
C SER A 322 -21.67 0.19 31.96
N SER A 323 -22.09 1.36 31.44
CA SER A 323 -23.42 1.96 31.68
C SER A 323 -23.79 2.98 30.58
N SER A 324 -24.60 2.53 29.61
CA SER A 324 -25.85 3.16 29.11
C SER A 324 -25.96 4.69 28.95
N SER A 325 -26.54 5.28 27.89
CA SER A 325 -27.23 4.81 26.65
C SER A 325 -27.86 6.05 25.98
N SER A 326 -28.20 6.18 24.69
CA SER A 326 -27.92 5.52 23.38
C SER A 326 -28.59 6.47 22.32
N SER A 327 -28.85 6.24 21.03
CA SER A 327 -28.64 5.23 19.96
C SER A 327 -29.13 5.90 18.65
N SER A 328 -28.65 5.65 17.43
CA SER A 328 -27.56 4.79 16.93
C SER A 328 -27.31 5.09 15.44
N GLY A 329 -26.04 5.13 15.02
CA GLY A 329 -25.61 5.01 13.61
C GLY A 329 -24.56 3.92 13.39
N GLY A 330 -24.22 3.17 14.45
CA GLY A 330 -23.25 2.07 14.42
C GLY A 330 -23.86 0.78 14.95
N GLY A 331 -23.17 -0.33 14.68
CA GLY A 331 -23.47 -1.65 15.22
C GLY A 331 -23.63 -1.64 16.74
N SER A 332 -24.48 -2.53 17.25
CA SER A 332 -24.89 -2.56 18.65
C SER A 332 -24.60 -3.90 19.31
N THR A 333 -24.64 -3.93 20.64
CA THR A 333 -24.21 -5.09 21.43
C THR A 333 -25.29 -5.49 22.44
N HIS A 334 -25.63 -6.79 22.45
CA HIS A 334 -26.44 -7.42 23.49
C HIS A 334 -25.54 -8.25 24.42
N VAL A 335 -25.77 -8.17 25.73
CA VAL A 335 -24.92 -8.77 26.76
C VAL A 335 -25.78 -9.59 27.72
N VAL A 336 -25.31 -10.79 28.10
CA VAL A 336 -26.00 -11.74 28.98
C VAL A 336 -25.03 -12.36 29.99
N GLU A 337 -25.34 -12.20 31.28
CA GLU A 337 -24.67 -12.90 32.39
C GLU A 337 -25.21 -14.35 32.47
N LEU A 338 -24.34 -15.36 32.36
CA LEU A 338 -24.78 -16.75 32.12
C LEU A 338 -25.47 -17.41 33.32
N GLU A 339 -25.21 -16.96 34.55
CA GLU A 339 -25.86 -17.46 35.75
C GLU A 339 -27.35 -17.15 35.79
N THR A 340 -27.80 -16.10 35.08
CA THR A 340 -29.23 -15.81 34.87
C THR A 340 -29.96 -16.93 34.11
N LEU A 341 -29.22 -17.78 33.39
CA LEU A 341 -29.75 -18.91 32.61
C LEU A 341 -29.92 -20.19 33.45
N ALA A 342 -29.56 -20.18 34.74
CA ALA A 342 -29.65 -21.33 35.64
C ALA A 342 -31.06 -21.93 35.80
N GLY A 343 -32.11 -21.19 35.42
CA GLY A 343 -33.49 -21.66 35.36
C GLY A 343 -33.86 -22.49 34.11
N GLN A 344 -32.96 -22.65 33.14
CA GLN A 344 -33.24 -23.41 31.91
C GLN A 344 -33.23 -24.93 32.16
N GLY A 345 -34.20 -25.65 31.58
CA GLY A 345 -34.38 -27.09 31.81
C GLY A 345 -33.18 -27.97 31.41
N ASN A 346 -32.36 -27.51 30.47
CA ASN A 346 -31.14 -28.21 30.02
C ASN A 346 -29.86 -27.73 30.74
N PHE A 347 -29.92 -26.74 31.65
CA PHE A 347 -28.74 -26.13 32.26
C PHE A 347 -27.87 -27.14 33.03
N SER A 348 -28.49 -27.99 33.85
CA SER A 348 -27.81 -29.06 34.60
C SER A 348 -27.07 -30.02 33.65
N PRO A 349 -25.78 -30.35 33.87
CA PRO A 349 -25.04 -30.22 35.14
C PRO A 349 -24.12 -28.99 35.24
N PHE A 350 -24.35 -27.91 34.48
CA PHE A 350 -23.75 -26.62 34.85
C PHE A 350 -24.24 -26.20 36.25
N SER A 351 -23.37 -25.50 36.99
CA SER A 351 -23.64 -24.97 38.32
C SER A 351 -23.21 -23.50 38.39
N VAL A 352 -23.93 -22.70 39.17
CA VAL A 352 -23.51 -21.32 39.49
C VAL A 352 -22.58 -21.34 40.69
N GLN A 353 -21.46 -20.65 40.60
CA GLN A 353 -20.46 -20.47 41.64
C GLN A 353 -20.13 -18.97 41.81
N ASN A 354 -19.38 -18.62 42.85
CA ASN A 354 -19.02 -17.23 43.16
C ASN A 354 -17.52 -17.00 42.97
N ASP A 355 -17.15 -15.90 42.33
CA ASP A 355 -15.77 -15.41 42.22
C ASP A 355 -15.79 -13.87 42.16
N GLY A 356 -14.94 -13.21 42.94
CA GLY A 356 -14.82 -11.75 42.93
C GLY A 356 -14.18 -11.18 41.66
N GLY A 357 -13.64 -12.02 40.78
CA GLY A 357 -13.14 -11.64 39.46
C GLY A 357 -14.15 -11.78 38.31
N ALA A 358 -15.31 -12.43 38.52
CA ALA A 358 -16.35 -12.62 37.51
C ALA A 358 -17.33 -11.44 37.44
N SER A 359 -18.04 -11.27 36.32
CA SER A 359 -19.15 -10.32 36.20
C SER A 359 -20.23 -10.64 37.25
N GLY A 360 -20.84 -9.61 37.83
CA GLY A 360 -21.80 -9.77 38.94
C GLY A 360 -21.25 -10.43 40.23
N GLY A 361 -20.01 -10.92 40.25
CA GLY A 361 -19.44 -11.75 41.32
C GLY A 361 -19.81 -13.24 41.24
N GLN A 362 -20.42 -13.70 40.14
CA GLN A 362 -20.88 -15.08 39.94
C GLN A 362 -20.49 -15.60 38.56
N TYR A 363 -20.46 -16.92 38.39
CA TYR A 363 -20.15 -17.54 37.09
C TYR A 363 -20.77 -18.94 36.98
N VAL A 364 -20.82 -19.46 35.76
CA VAL A 364 -21.28 -20.82 35.43
C VAL A 364 -20.09 -21.74 35.18
N VAL A 365 -20.11 -22.93 35.77
CA VAL A 365 -19.09 -23.97 35.55
C VAL A 365 -19.71 -25.35 35.56
N TRP A 366 -19.25 -26.23 34.68
CA TRP A 366 -19.50 -27.67 34.82
C TRP A 366 -18.46 -28.20 35.81
N PRO A 367 -18.84 -28.62 37.04
CA PRO A 367 -17.87 -28.85 38.10
C PRO A 367 -16.84 -29.92 37.75
N ASN A 368 -15.55 -29.59 37.86
CA ASN A 368 -14.46 -30.52 37.58
C ASN A 368 -14.59 -31.80 38.42
N SER A 369 -14.67 -32.91 37.70
CA SER A 369 -14.97 -34.26 38.14
C SER A 369 -14.13 -35.31 37.41
N GLY A 370 -13.29 -34.88 36.45
CA GLY A 370 -12.52 -35.76 35.56
C GLY A 370 -13.37 -36.42 34.47
N THR A 371 -14.40 -35.73 33.96
CA THR A 371 -15.39 -36.28 33.03
C THR A 371 -15.55 -35.39 31.80
N GLN A 372 -14.95 -35.80 30.68
CA GLN A 372 -15.08 -35.12 29.40
C GLN A 372 -16.17 -35.74 28.52
N ILE A 373 -16.84 -34.93 27.68
CA ILE A 373 -17.77 -35.37 26.62
C ILE A 373 -17.22 -34.89 25.27
N LEU A 374 -16.34 -35.71 24.69
CA LEU A 374 -15.69 -35.44 23.40
C LEU A 374 -16.47 -35.97 22.19
N SER A 375 -17.58 -36.65 22.43
CA SER A 375 -18.49 -37.19 21.40
C SER A 375 -19.28 -36.08 20.71
N THR A 376 -19.61 -36.26 19.43
CA THR A 376 -20.42 -35.32 18.64
C THR A 376 -21.64 -34.79 19.42
N PRO A 377 -21.75 -33.47 19.63
CA PRO A 377 -22.82 -32.87 20.42
C PRO A 377 -24.19 -33.01 19.74
N THR A 378 -25.25 -32.97 20.55
CA THR A 378 -26.64 -33.10 20.08
C THR A 378 -27.53 -32.04 20.69
N ASP A 379 -28.57 -31.63 19.97
CA ASP A 379 -29.53 -30.59 20.37
C ASP A 379 -30.36 -30.96 21.61
N SER A 380 -30.37 -32.25 21.99
CA SER A 380 -31.04 -32.79 23.18
C SER A 380 -30.09 -33.10 24.35
N ALA A 381 -28.80 -32.75 24.24
CA ALA A 381 -27.83 -32.96 25.30
C ALA A 381 -28.08 -32.02 26.51
N SER A 382 -27.93 -32.56 27.72
CA SER A 382 -27.97 -31.79 28.97
C SER A 382 -26.62 -31.13 29.27
N GLY A 383 -26.64 -30.02 30.01
CA GLY A 383 -25.51 -29.10 30.16
C GLY A 383 -25.48 -28.07 29.03
N GLN A 384 -26.65 -27.53 28.67
CA GLN A 384 -26.85 -26.58 27.58
C GLN A 384 -27.45 -25.27 28.10
N MET A 385 -26.96 -24.16 27.58
CA MET A 385 -27.48 -22.80 27.78
C MET A 385 -27.93 -22.23 26.43
N GLN A 386 -29.04 -21.48 26.42
CA GLN A 386 -29.63 -20.88 25.24
C GLN A 386 -29.79 -19.37 25.44
N ILE A 387 -29.23 -18.57 24.54
CA ILE A 387 -29.25 -17.11 24.54
C ILE A 387 -30.05 -16.64 23.33
N ASN A 388 -31.25 -16.13 23.58
CA ASN A 388 -32.15 -15.62 22.54
C ASN A 388 -31.85 -14.16 22.25
N PHE A 389 -31.79 -13.77 20.97
CA PHE A 389 -31.65 -12.39 20.53
C PHE A 389 -32.45 -12.12 19.25
N SER A 390 -32.58 -10.85 18.86
CA SER A 390 -33.18 -10.43 17.59
C SER A 390 -32.36 -9.33 16.91
N LEU A 391 -32.29 -9.37 15.58
CA LEU A 391 -31.63 -8.37 14.72
C LEU A 391 -32.64 -7.58 13.90
N SER A 392 -32.45 -6.26 13.78
CA SER A 392 -33.30 -5.40 12.94
C SER A 392 -33.03 -5.51 11.43
N GLN A 393 -31.84 -5.94 11.05
CA GLN A 393 -31.37 -6.09 9.67
C GLN A 393 -30.33 -7.21 9.60
N THR A 394 -30.00 -7.67 8.39
CA THR A 394 -28.91 -8.63 8.20
C THR A 394 -27.57 -8.02 8.60
N ALA A 395 -26.78 -8.73 9.40
CA ALA A 395 -25.49 -8.27 9.93
C ALA A 395 -24.55 -9.44 10.27
N ASN A 396 -23.27 -9.16 10.42
CA ASN A 396 -22.34 -10.11 11.05
C ASN A 396 -22.50 -9.99 12.57
N VAL A 397 -22.54 -11.11 13.31
CA VAL A 397 -22.67 -11.12 14.77
C VAL A 397 -21.43 -11.73 15.40
N THR A 398 -20.59 -10.89 16.00
CA THR A 398 -19.41 -11.32 16.76
C THR A 398 -19.86 -11.87 18.10
N PHE A 399 -19.52 -13.13 18.38
CA PHE A 399 -19.76 -13.80 19.66
C PHE A 399 -18.49 -13.74 20.50
N GLN A 400 -18.59 -13.08 21.66
CA GLN A 400 -17.55 -13.03 22.68
C GLN A 400 -18.09 -13.59 23.99
N ILE A 401 -17.19 -14.14 24.80
CA ILE A 401 -17.52 -14.70 26.12
C ILE A 401 -16.38 -14.45 27.09
N GLN A 402 -16.72 -14.03 28.30
CA GLN A 402 -15.80 -13.93 29.43
C GLN A 402 -15.69 -15.31 30.08
N ALA A 403 -14.47 -15.82 30.20
CA ALA A 403 -14.18 -17.18 30.64
C ALA A 403 -12.90 -17.26 31.46
N ASP A 404 -12.79 -18.30 32.29
CA ASP A 404 -11.56 -18.69 32.98
C ASP A 404 -11.31 -20.18 32.73
N MET A 405 -10.34 -20.46 31.86
CA MET A 405 -10.04 -21.77 31.27
C MET A 405 -8.54 -22.03 31.43
N PRO A 406 -8.05 -22.33 32.65
CA PRO A 406 -6.61 -22.41 32.95
C PRO A 406 -5.88 -23.53 32.21
N ASN A 407 -6.58 -24.55 31.69
CA ASN A 407 -6.02 -25.62 30.87
C ASN A 407 -6.85 -25.82 29.59
N GLY A 408 -6.42 -25.22 28.47
CA GLY A 408 -7.13 -25.29 27.18
C GLY A 408 -7.24 -26.69 26.54
N ASN A 409 -6.72 -27.74 27.18
CA ASN A 409 -6.90 -29.16 26.79
C ASN A 409 -7.90 -29.92 27.70
N ASP A 410 -8.54 -29.21 28.64
CA ASP A 410 -9.44 -29.77 29.67
C ASP A 410 -10.56 -28.78 30.10
N ASP A 411 -10.50 -27.51 29.66
CA ASP A 411 -11.47 -26.45 29.92
C ASP A 411 -12.08 -25.94 28.59
N SER A 412 -13.08 -26.66 28.04
CA SER A 412 -13.67 -26.37 26.72
C SER A 412 -15.20 -26.53 26.63
N PHE A 413 -15.79 -26.01 25.55
CA PHE A 413 -17.23 -26.09 25.27
C PHE A 413 -17.58 -26.16 23.77
N TYR A 414 -18.79 -26.60 23.46
CA TYR A 414 -19.40 -26.53 22.12
C TYR A 414 -20.34 -25.31 22.02
N TYR A 415 -20.48 -24.75 20.82
CA TYR A 415 -21.43 -23.66 20.56
C TYR A 415 -22.05 -23.75 19.17
N LYS A 416 -23.21 -23.13 18.96
CA LYS A 416 -23.80 -22.92 17.62
C LYS A 416 -24.80 -21.78 17.59
N LEU A 417 -25.07 -21.25 16.40
CA LEU A 417 -26.22 -20.38 16.15
C LEU A 417 -27.37 -21.19 15.52
N ASP A 418 -28.57 -21.03 16.06
CA ASP A 418 -29.83 -21.61 15.59
C ASP A 418 -29.76 -23.13 15.32
N SER A 419 -30.34 -23.58 14.21
CA SER A 419 -30.25 -24.94 13.67
C SER A 419 -28.92 -25.25 12.98
N GLY A 420 -27.91 -24.39 13.12
CA GLY A 420 -26.58 -24.56 12.54
C GLY A 420 -25.81 -25.77 13.07
N ALA A 421 -24.65 -26.03 12.48
CA ALA A 421 -23.72 -27.05 12.96
C ALA A 421 -23.10 -26.65 14.31
N TRP A 422 -22.80 -27.64 15.15
CA TRP A 422 -22.07 -27.43 16.40
C TRP A 422 -20.57 -27.23 16.13
N SER A 423 -20.08 -26.05 16.49
CA SER A 423 -18.66 -25.70 16.56
C SER A 423 -18.08 -26.03 17.93
N THR A 424 -16.75 -26.09 18.02
CA THR A 424 -16.01 -26.40 19.24
C THR A 424 -15.07 -25.26 19.60
N GLN A 425 -15.15 -24.76 20.84
CA GLN A 425 -14.16 -23.87 21.43
C GLN A 425 -13.20 -24.70 22.28
N ASN A 426 -11.94 -24.85 21.85
CA ASN A 426 -10.93 -25.72 22.48
C ASN A 426 -9.51 -25.27 22.11
N ASN A 427 -8.49 -25.68 22.89
CA ASN A 427 -7.07 -25.32 22.80
C ASN A 427 -6.71 -23.90 23.31
N ASP A 428 -7.68 -22.99 23.41
CA ASP A 428 -7.48 -21.69 24.07
C ASP A 428 -7.40 -21.87 25.60
N SER A 429 -6.40 -21.26 26.24
CA SER A 429 -6.32 -21.14 27.69
C SER A 429 -6.27 -19.68 28.13
N THR A 430 -6.74 -19.39 29.34
CA THR A 430 -6.77 -18.03 29.89
C THR A 430 -6.05 -17.94 31.24
N ALA A 431 -5.38 -16.82 31.48
CA ALA A 431 -4.71 -16.54 32.75
C ALA A 431 -5.67 -15.88 33.75
N GLY A 432 -6.73 -16.60 34.12
CA GLY A 432 -7.88 -16.01 34.83
C GLY A 432 -8.94 -15.46 33.87
N TRP A 433 -9.92 -14.77 34.44
CA TRP A 433 -11.07 -14.16 33.74
C TRP A 433 -10.66 -13.25 32.58
N SER A 434 -10.85 -13.75 31.37
CA SER A 434 -10.48 -13.09 30.10
C SER A 434 -11.64 -13.16 29.11
N SER A 435 -11.76 -12.17 28.22
CA SER A 435 -12.74 -12.24 27.12
C SER A 435 -12.10 -12.93 25.92
N ILE A 436 -12.70 -14.03 25.46
CA ILE A 436 -12.36 -14.73 24.21
C ILE A 436 -13.44 -14.45 23.16
N THR A 437 -13.14 -14.66 21.88
CA THR A 437 -14.07 -14.45 20.75
C THR A 437 -14.19 -15.75 19.95
N PRO A 438 -15.07 -16.70 20.33
CA PRO A 438 -15.10 -18.01 19.69
C PRO A 438 -15.44 -17.99 18.19
N THR A 439 -16.21 -17.00 17.72
CA THR A 439 -16.44 -16.77 16.28
C THR A 439 -17.08 -15.40 15.99
N THR A 440 -17.14 -15.03 14.71
CA THR A 440 -18.13 -14.08 14.19
C THR A 440 -19.02 -14.80 13.17
N PHE A 441 -20.32 -14.83 13.43
CA PHE A 441 -21.30 -15.40 12.51
C PHE A 441 -21.58 -14.40 11.39
N SER A 442 -21.18 -14.70 10.15
CA SER A 442 -21.38 -13.80 9.01
C SER A 442 -22.79 -13.87 8.44
N ASN A 443 -23.31 -12.74 7.97
CA ASN A 443 -24.60 -12.60 7.27
C ASN A 443 -25.82 -13.19 8.02
N VAL A 444 -25.86 -13.06 9.35
CA VAL A 444 -27.04 -13.44 10.15
C VAL A 444 -28.21 -12.56 9.77
N SER A 445 -29.34 -13.16 9.43
CA SER A 445 -30.53 -12.47 8.90
C SER A 445 -31.18 -11.49 9.88
N ALA A 446 -31.97 -10.54 9.36
CA ALA A 446 -32.98 -9.87 10.18
C ALA A 446 -33.99 -10.90 10.75
N GLY A 447 -34.27 -10.88 12.04
CA GLY A 447 -35.14 -11.87 12.68
C GLY A 447 -34.76 -12.19 14.13
N SER A 448 -35.26 -13.31 14.64
CA SER A 448 -34.92 -13.83 15.98
C SER A 448 -34.04 -15.08 15.88
N HIS A 449 -33.05 -15.14 16.76
CA HIS A 449 -31.96 -16.11 16.74
C HIS A 449 -31.66 -16.63 18.15
N THR A 450 -31.05 -17.81 18.23
CA THR A 450 -30.62 -18.45 19.48
C THR A 450 -29.17 -18.90 19.39
N LEU A 451 -28.28 -18.29 20.16
CA LEU A 451 -26.96 -18.86 20.44
C LEU A 451 -27.12 -20.00 21.45
N HIS A 452 -26.66 -21.19 21.10
CA HIS A 452 -26.55 -22.33 22.01
C HIS A 452 -25.11 -22.49 22.48
N ILE A 453 -24.91 -22.74 23.77
CA ILE A 453 -23.65 -23.18 24.38
C ILE A 453 -23.89 -24.51 25.07
N LEU A 454 -22.99 -25.47 24.95
CA LEU A 454 -23.09 -26.83 25.51
C LEU A 454 -21.73 -27.25 26.08
N ARG A 455 -21.73 -27.86 27.26
CA ARG A 455 -20.51 -28.40 27.91
C ARG A 455 -19.73 -29.37 27.00
N ARG A 456 -18.39 -29.36 27.10
CA ARG A 456 -17.50 -30.34 26.43
C ARG A 456 -16.51 -30.97 27.42
N GLU A 457 -15.80 -30.16 28.21
CA GLU A 457 -14.89 -30.64 29.27
C GLU A 457 -15.19 -29.90 30.60
N ASP A 458 -14.78 -30.46 31.74
CA ASP A 458 -15.25 -30.08 33.07
C ASP A 458 -14.18 -29.38 33.92
N GLY A 459 -14.54 -28.23 34.49
CA GLY A 459 -13.58 -27.20 34.95
C GLY A 459 -13.87 -25.86 34.30
N THR A 460 -14.20 -25.89 33.00
CA THR A 460 -14.58 -24.76 32.14
C THR A 460 -15.48 -23.75 32.85
N LYS A 461 -14.95 -22.58 33.18
CA LYS A 461 -15.69 -21.48 33.82
C LYS A 461 -16.10 -20.44 32.79
N LEU A 462 -17.39 -20.14 32.73
CA LEU A 462 -18.03 -19.25 31.77
C LEU A 462 -18.86 -18.20 32.52
N ASP A 463 -18.69 -16.93 32.19
CA ASP A 463 -19.21 -15.78 32.93
C ASP A 463 -20.22 -14.98 32.07
N ARG A 464 -19.75 -14.02 31.27
CA ARG A 464 -20.61 -13.11 30.50
C ARG A 464 -20.48 -13.28 29.00
N VAL A 465 -21.59 -13.44 28.29
CA VAL A 465 -21.64 -13.43 26.82
C VAL A 465 -21.91 -12.02 26.29
N SER A 466 -21.26 -11.66 25.18
CA SER A 466 -21.49 -10.43 24.42
C SER A 466 -21.67 -10.76 22.95
N LEU A 467 -22.74 -10.25 22.34
CA LEU A 467 -23.11 -10.44 20.95
C LEU A 467 -23.18 -9.06 20.28
N SER A 468 -22.23 -8.76 19.39
CA SER A 468 -22.13 -7.48 18.69
C SER A 468 -22.51 -7.63 17.22
N ALA A 469 -23.58 -6.95 16.79
CA ALA A 469 -23.98 -6.91 15.39
C ALA A 469 -23.25 -5.80 14.63
N SER A 470 -22.69 -6.09 13.45
CA SER A 470 -21.93 -5.13 12.65
C SER A 470 -22.78 -3.99 12.08
N ALA A 471 -24.09 -4.17 11.97
CA ALA A 471 -25.04 -3.16 11.51
C ALA A 471 -26.41 -3.35 12.19
N GLY A 472 -27.14 -2.25 12.39
CA GLY A 472 -28.47 -2.26 13.00
C GLY A 472 -28.50 -2.58 14.50
N THR A 473 -29.70 -2.86 15.01
CA THR A 473 -29.95 -3.12 16.44
C THR A 473 -30.04 -4.60 16.74
N ILE A 474 -29.22 -5.08 17.69
CA ILE A 474 -29.38 -6.39 18.34
C ILE A 474 -30.06 -6.21 19.71
N THR A 475 -31.07 -7.02 20.01
CA THR A 475 -31.83 -6.95 21.28
C THR A 475 -32.05 -8.34 21.87
N GLY A 476 -32.23 -8.43 23.20
CA GLY A 476 -32.45 -9.72 23.88
C GLY A 476 -33.84 -10.29 23.66
N GLY A 477 -33.92 -11.58 23.33
CA GLY A 477 -35.17 -12.31 23.15
C GLY A 477 -35.83 -12.59 24.50
N GLY A 478 -37.05 -12.08 24.71
CA GLY A 478 -37.73 -12.10 26.01
C GLY A 478 -38.10 -13.50 26.51
N ASN A 479 -37.30 -14.06 27.43
CA ASN A 479 -37.57 -15.34 28.11
C ASN A 479 -38.78 -15.25 29.06
N SER A 480 -39.98 -15.36 28.48
CA SER A 480 -41.25 -15.43 29.23
C SER A 480 -41.47 -16.83 29.80
N SER A 481 -40.92 -17.10 30.99
CA SER A 481 -41.10 -18.36 31.70
C SER A 481 -42.52 -18.50 32.27
N SER A 482 -43.39 -19.21 31.57
CA SER A 482 -44.71 -19.63 32.09
C SER A 482 -44.95 -21.13 31.90
N SER A 483 -45.05 -21.85 33.02
CA SER A 483 -45.19 -23.31 33.04
C SER A 483 -46.64 -23.76 33.03
N SER A 484 -46.97 -24.64 32.06
CA SER A 484 -48.00 -25.69 32.12
C SER A 484 -49.44 -25.32 32.56
N SER A 485 -50.38 -25.40 31.62
CA SER A 485 -51.66 -26.10 31.82
C SER A 485 -52.07 -26.82 30.52
N SER A 486 -52.97 -27.80 30.59
CA SER A 486 -53.12 -28.86 29.58
C SER A 486 -54.58 -29.12 29.14
N SER A 487 -54.76 -29.99 28.12
CA SER A 487 -56.03 -30.45 27.52
C SER A 487 -56.73 -29.43 26.59
N SER A 488 -57.39 -29.81 25.47
CA SER A 488 -57.50 -31.12 24.78
C SER A 488 -58.10 -31.00 23.37
N SER A 489 -57.81 -31.98 22.48
CA SER A 489 -58.60 -32.40 21.28
C SER A 489 -58.81 -31.39 20.13
N SER A 490 -58.88 -31.78 18.84
CA SER A 490 -58.70 -33.10 18.17
C SER A 490 -58.65 -32.95 16.63
N SER A 491 -57.99 -33.90 15.94
CA SER A 491 -58.29 -34.42 14.57
C SER A 491 -58.34 -33.48 13.34
N SER A 492 -57.93 -33.87 12.12
CA SER A 492 -57.16 -35.04 11.63
C SER A 492 -56.79 -34.94 10.13
N SER A 493 -55.48 -34.99 9.83
CA SER A 493 -54.81 -35.74 8.73
C SER A 493 -55.43 -35.96 7.32
N SER A 494 -54.70 -35.50 6.29
CA SER A 494 -54.20 -36.27 5.11
C SER A 494 -53.24 -35.34 4.30
N SER A 495 -52.02 -35.68 3.85
CA SER A 495 -51.44 -36.85 3.14
C SER A 495 -51.84 -36.90 1.64
N SER A 496 -50.96 -37.22 0.66
CA SER A 496 -49.72 -38.02 0.72
C SER A 496 -48.76 -37.78 -0.50
N THR A 497 -47.44 -38.03 -0.31
CA THR A 497 -46.47 -38.82 -1.15
C THR A 497 -46.64 -39.04 -2.68
N SER A 498 -45.62 -39.28 -3.54
CA SER A 498 -44.12 -39.21 -3.54
C SER A 498 -43.56 -39.73 -4.89
N SER A 499 -42.24 -39.54 -5.19
CA SER A 499 -41.34 -40.41 -6.04
C SER A 499 -41.70 -40.73 -7.53
N SER A 500 -40.80 -41.09 -8.47
CA SER A 500 -39.33 -40.96 -8.66
C SER A 500 -38.87 -41.41 -10.09
N SER A 501 -37.67 -40.99 -10.52
CA SER A 501 -36.69 -41.69 -11.42
C SER A 501 -36.92 -42.04 -12.92
N SER A 502 -35.87 -41.72 -13.72
CA SER A 502 -35.21 -42.48 -14.83
C SER A 502 -35.72 -42.58 -16.30
N SER A 503 -35.03 -41.82 -17.18
CA SER A 503 -34.29 -42.22 -18.43
C SER A 503 -34.95 -42.73 -19.75
N SER A 504 -34.60 -42.04 -20.86
CA SER A 504 -34.32 -42.51 -22.26
C SER A 504 -35.42 -43.21 -23.11
N SER A 505 -35.51 -43.08 -24.45
CA SER A 505 -34.86 -42.20 -25.46
C SER A 505 -35.54 -42.34 -26.85
N SER A 506 -35.23 -41.43 -27.81
CA SER A 506 -35.38 -41.57 -29.30
C SER A 506 -36.80 -41.68 -29.90
N SER A 507 -37.12 -41.18 -31.11
CA SER A 507 -36.37 -40.33 -32.09
C SER A 507 -37.27 -39.77 -33.21
N SER A 508 -36.77 -38.75 -33.94
CA SER A 508 -37.16 -38.30 -35.32
C SER A 508 -38.59 -37.77 -35.57
N SER A 509 -38.86 -36.76 -36.41
CA SER A 509 -38.08 -35.77 -37.21
C SER A 509 -39.13 -34.88 -37.96
N SER A 510 -38.92 -33.66 -38.49
CA SER A 510 -37.86 -32.61 -38.61
C SER A 510 -38.59 -31.33 -39.12
N SER A 511 -38.05 -30.13 -39.32
CA SER A 511 -36.70 -29.54 -39.45
C SER A 511 -36.59 -28.28 -38.54
N SER A 512 -35.63 -27.33 -38.51
CA SER A 512 -34.52 -26.80 -39.36
C SER A 512 -34.92 -26.00 -40.63
N SER A 513 -34.26 -24.88 -41.00
CA SER A 513 -33.02 -24.22 -40.50
C SER A 513 -33.07 -22.67 -40.55
N SER A 514 -31.97 -22.03 -40.12
CA SER A 514 -31.79 -20.59 -39.83
C SER A 514 -31.01 -19.79 -40.91
N SER A 515 -30.97 -18.45 -40.75
CA SER A 515 -29.87 -17.56 -41.21
C SER A 515 -29.92 -16.16 -40.55
N SER A 516 -28.86 -15.37 -40.72
CA SER A 516 -28.54 -14.08 -40.04
C SER A 516 -27.79 -13.13 -41.02
N SER A 517 -27.22 -11.95 -40.72
CA SER A 517 -26.82 -11.27 -39.47
C SER A 517 -26.83 -9.72 -39.66
N GLY A 518 -26.46 -8.92 -38.63
CA GLY A 518 -26.12 -7.50 -38.79
C GLY A 518 -25.34 -6.93 -37.59
N SER A 519 -24.12 -6.43 -37.84
CA SER A 519 -23.15 -5.98 -36.81
C SER A 519 -22.56 -4.61 -37.15
N GLY A 520 -22.13 -3.85 -36.14
CA GLY A 520 -21.08 -2.83 -36.32
C GLY A 520 -19.72 -3.50 -36.15
N GLY A 521 -18.89 -3.51 -37.20
CA GLY A 521 -17.55 -4.10 -37.15
C GLY A 521 -16.49 -3.03 -37.00
N GLY A 522 -15.52 -3.24 -36.11
CA GLY A 522 -14.25 -2.52 -36.16
C GLY A 522 -13.48 -3.00 -37.39
N ASN A 523 -12.87 -2.09 -38.15
CA ASN A 523 -11.96 -2.51 -39.21
C ASN A 523 -10.59 -2.83 -38.59
N CYS A 524 -10.23 -4.11 -38.57
CA CYS A 524 -8.98 -4.56 -37.97
C CYS A 524 -7.86 -4.77 -39.01
N ASP A 525 -8.09 -4.40 -40.28
CA ASP A 525 -7.06 -4.37 -41.32
C ASP A 525 -5.91 -3.43 -40.91
N GLY A 526 -4.73 -4.00 -40.66
CA GLY A 526 -3.49 -3.25 -40.37
C GLY A 526 -3.23 -2.96 -38.89
N VAL A 527 -4.10 -3.39 -37.97
CA VAL A 527 -3.85 -3.34 -36.51
C VAL A 527 -3.08 -4.58 -36.09
N ASN A 528 -2.05 -4.45 -35.24
CA ASN A 528 -1.29 -5.61 -34.76
C ASN A 528 -2.15 -6.54 -33.87
N GLU A 529 -1.87 -7.84 -33.91
CA GLU A 529 -2.50 -8.83 -33.02
C GLU A 529 -1.54 -9.22 -31.88
N TYR A 530 -1.98 -9.13 -30.62
CA TYR A 530 -1.18 -9.47 -29.45
C TYR A 530 -0.65 -10.92 -29.53
N PRO A 531 0.64 -11.18 -29.20
CA PRO A 531 1.60 -10.30 -28.52
C PRO A 531 2.53 -9.51 -29.47
N ASN A 532 2.12 -9.21 -30.70
CA ASN A 532 2.90 -8.37 -31.62
C ASN A 532 2.72 -6.90 -31.23
N TRP A 533 3.55 -6.41 -30.30
CA TRP A 533 3.48 -5.04 -29.80
C TRP A 533 3.65 -3.96 -30.90
N THR A 534 3.11 -2.77 -30.65
CA THR A 534 3.14 -1.63 -31.59
C THR A 534 4.39 -0.78 -31.42
N SER A 535 4.80 -0.55 -30.17
CA SER A 535 5.75 0.50 -29.79
C SER A 535 6.99 -0.04 -29.07
N LYS A 536 8.06 0.76 -29.03
CA LYS A 536 9.43 0.39 -28.64
C LYS A 536 10.01 1.42 -27.69
N ASP A 537 10.58 0.99 -26.57
CA ASP A 537 11.19 1.88 -25.57
C ASP A 537 12.36 2.75 -26.12
N TRP A 538 13.01 2.32 -27.22
CA TRP A 538 14.14 3.03 -27.84
C TRP A 538 14.38 2.64 -29.30
N GLU A 539 15.06 3.51 -30.05
CA GLU A 539 15.41 3.34 -31.47
C GLU A 539 16.42 2.19 -31.68
N GLY A 540 15.89 0.96 -31.78
CA GLY A 540 16.67 -0.26 -32.00
C GLY A 540 16.25 -1.45 -31.13
N GLY A 541 15.40 -1.25 -30.12
CA GLY A 541 14.79 -2.34 -29.35
C GLY A 541 13.80 -3.16 -30.18
N GLU A 542 13.26 -4.25 -29.64
CA GLU A 542 12.09 -4.93 -30.22
C GLU A 542 10.78 -4.34 -29.65
N PRO A 543 9.65 -4.42 -30.38
CA PRO A 543 8.37 -3.91 -29.86
C PRO A 543 7.97 -4.69 -28.60
N ASN A 544 7.60 -3.99 -27.54
CA ASN A 544 7.36 -4.57 -26.22
C ASN A 544 6.18 -3.96 -25.44
N HIS A 545 5.54 -2.91 -25.96
CA HIS A 545 4.39 -2.25 -25.34
C HIS A 545 3.44 -1.63 -26.39
N ALA A 546 2.33 -1.07 -25.91
CA ALA A 546 1.43 -0.18 -26.64
C ALA A 546 1.30 1.15 -25.89
N GLU A 547 1.29 2.27 -26.61
CA GLU A 547 1.19 3.63 -26.05
C GLU A 547 -0.26 4.14 -25.96
N ALA A 548 -0.47 5.27 -25.29
CA ALA A 548 -1.78 5.92 -25.21
C ALA A 548 -2.39 6.16 -26.62
N GLY A 549 -3.49 5.47 -26.95
CA GLY A 549 -4.12 5.53 -28.28
C GLY A 549 -3.68 4.44 -29.27
N ASP A 550 -2.66 3.63 -28.97
CA ASP A 550 -2.32 2.47 -29.80
C ASP A 550 -3.47 1.45 -29.78
N GLN A 551 -3.70 0.81 -30.93
CA GLN A 551 -4.72 -0.23 -31.07
C GLN A 551 -4.11 -1.61 -31.20
N MET A 552 -4.77 -2.60 -30.60
CA MET A 552 -4.31 -3.98 -30.64
C MET A 552 -5.49 -4.97 -30.73
N GLN A 553 -5.33 -5.99 -31.56
CA GLN A 553 -6.28 -7.10 -31.64
C GLN A 553 -5.94 -8.16 -30.59
N TYR A 554 -6.94 -8.70 -29.93
CA TYR A 554 -6.80 -9.88 -29.07
C TYR A 554 -8.09 -10.71 -29.06
N GLN A 555 -7.98 -12.03 -29.24
CA GLN A 555 -9.11 -12.98 -29.29
C GLN A 555 -10.25 -12.60 -30.24
N GLY A 556 -9.95 -11.91 -31.36
CA GLY A 556 -10.97 -11.43 -32.31
C GLY A 556 -11.72 -10.18 -31.86
N ASN A 557 -11.24 -9.47 -30.83
CA ASN A 557 -11.67 -8.14 -30.45
C ASN A 557 -10.57 -7.10 -30.69
N LEU A 558 -10.98 -5.87 -30.94
CA LEU A 558 -10.12 -4.69 -31.09
C LEU A 558 -10.15 -3.89 -29.79
N TYR A 559 -8.97 -3.59 -29.24
CA TYR A 559 -8.78 -2.79 -28.05
C TYR A 559 -7.95 -1.55 -28.37
N ASN A 560 -8.10 -0.52 -27.53
CA ASN A 560 -7.35 0.73 -27.55
C ASN A 560 -6.62 0.86 -26.21
N ALA A 561 -5.31 1.03 -26.22
CA ALA A 561 -4.55 1.32 -25.02
C ALA A 561 -4.92 2.72 -24.50
N ASN A 562 -5.17 2.84 -23.21
CA ASN A 562 -5.58 4.09 -22.53
C ASN A 562 -4.35 4.90 -22.09
N TRP A 563 -3.23 4.22 -21.82
CA TRP A 563 -1.90 4.75 -21.49
C TRP A 563 -0.85 3.67 -21.82
N TYR A 564 0.44 3.96 -21.62
CA TYR A 564 1.53 2.98 -21.77
C TYR A 564 1.20 1.66 -21.09
N THR A 565 1.21 0.55 -21.84
CA THR A 565 0.91 -0.78 -21.33
C THR A 565 1.61 -1.90 -22.08
N ASN A 566 2.06 -2.89 -21.32
CA ASN A 566 2.56 -4.18 -21.83
C ASN A 566 1.70 -5.36 -21.32
N SER A 567 0.47 -5.10 -20.86
CA SER A 567 -0.49 -6.11 -20.42
C SER A 567 -1.36 -6.63 -21.57
N VAL A 568 -2.03 -7.77 -21.35
CA VAL A 568 -2.86 -8.41 -22.38
C VAL A 568 -4.05 -7.50 -22.75
N PRO A 569 -4.36 -7.26 -24.04
CA PRO A 569 -5.46 -6.36 -24.38
C PRO A 569 -6.81 -6.78 -23.78
N GLY A 570 -7.28 -5.96 -22.84
CA GLY A 570 -8.49 -6.22 -22.06
C GLY A 570 -8.32 -7.01 -20.75
N SER A 571 -7.09 -7.22 -20.23
CA SER A 571 -6.90 -7.82 -18.90
C SER A 571 -7.19 -6.88 -17.74
N ASP A 572 -7.12 -5.57 -17.97
CA ASP A 572 -7.14 -4.53 -16.95
C ASP A 572 -7.53 -3.17 -17.56
N PHE A 573 -7.57 -2.12 -16.72
CA PHE A 573 -8.03 -0.79 -17.07
C PHE A 573 -7.12 -0.02 -18.05
N SER A 574 -5.92 -0.49 -18.37
CA SER A 574 -5.09 0.11 -19.42
C SER A 574 -5.64 -0.12 -20.83
N TRP A 575 -6.73 -0.88 -20.99
CA TRP A 575 -7.35 -1.18 -22.28
C TRP A 575 -8.85 -0.88 -22.33
N THR A 576 -9.28 -0.13 -23.35
CA THR A 576 -10.69 0.05 -23.71
C THR A 576 -11.08 -0.87 -24.86
N LEU A 577 -12.17 -1.62 -24.73
CA LEU A 577 -12.73 -2.45 -25.82
C LEU A 577 -13.41 -1.56 -26.88
N VAL A 578 -12.95 -1.64 -28.13
CA VAL A 578 -13.46 -0.86 -29.27
C VAL A 578 -14.53 -1.63 -30.06
N GLY A 579 -14.40 -2.95 -30.19
CA GLY A 579 -15.36 -3.78 -30.92
C GLY A 579 -14.81 -5.16 -31.29
N SER A 580 -15.49 -5.89 -32.19
CA SER A 580 -15.06 -7.22 -32.65
C SER A 580 -14.61 -7.23 -34.12
N CYS A 581 -13.54 -7.99 -34.39
CA CYS A 581 -12.91 -8.20 -35.69
C CYS A 581 -13.55 -9.38 -36.42
N GLY A 582 -14.27 -9.11 -37.53
CA GLY A 582 -15.02 -10.13 -38.27
C GLY A 582 -14.31 -10.64 -39.52
N GLY A 583 -13.76 -11.87 -39.50
CA GLY A 583 -13.09 -12.49 -40.64
C GLY A 583 -13.92 -13.54 -41.39
N THR A 584 -13.91 -13.51 -42.73
CA THR A 584 -14.46 -14.59 -43.58
C THR A 584 -13.35 -15.52 -44.08
N SER A 585 -13.53 -16.83 -43.93
CA SER A 585 -12.50 -17.84 -44.23
C SER A 585 -12.49 -18.29 -45.70
N SER A 586 -11.28 -18.58 -46.21
CA SER A 586 -11.04 -19.06 -47.57
C SER A 586 -11.31 -20.56 -47.73
N SER A 587 -11.75 -20.98 -48.92
CA SER A 587 -12.31 -22.31 -49.16
C SER A 587 -11.39 -23.24 -49.98
N SER A 588 -11.57 -24.56 -49.79
CA SER A 588 -10.92 -25.61 -50.58
C SER A 588 -11.93 -26.50 -51.31
N SER A 589 -12.33 -26.02 -52.50
CA SER A 589 -12.74 -26.80 -53.69
C SER A 589 -13.29 -28.24 -53.55
N SER A 590 -14.52 -28.44 -54.02
CA SER A 590 -14.74 -29.36 -55.16
C SER A 590 -15.96 -28.92 -56.00
N SER A 591 -15.98 -29.28 -57.28
CA SER A 591 -16.78 -28.61 -58.32
C SER A 591 -18.00 -29.40 -58.79
N SER A 592 -19.09 -28.71 -59.18
CA SER A 592 -19.71 -28.92 -60.51
C SER A 592 -20.77 -27.88 -60.93
N SER A 593 -20.65 -27.43 -62.19
CA SER A 593 -21.71 -27.05 -63.15
C SER A 593 -22.84 -26.04 -62.79
N SER A 594 -22.78 -24.87 -63.45
CA SER A 594 -23.87 -24.19 -64.24
C SER A 594 -25.21 -23.78 -63.60
N SER A 595 -25.87 -22.66 -63.99
CA SER A 595 -25.49 -21.46 -64.78
C SER A 595 -26.69 -20.49 -64.88
N SER A 596 -26.43 -19.15 -64.93
CA SER A 596 -27.35 -18.07 -65.41
C SER A 596 -28.71 -17.87 -64.71
N SER A 597 -29.30 -16.67 -64.61
CA SER A 597 -28.86 -15.27 -64.80
C SER A 597 -29.99 -14.29 -64.38
N SER A 598 -29.68 -12.99 -64.19
CA SER A 598 -30.59 -11.81 -64.34
C SER A 598 -31.84 -11.67 -63.44
N SER A 599 -32.35 -10.48 -63.07
CA SER A 599 -31.82 -9.09 -63.08
C SER A 599 -32.73 -8.08 -62.34
N SER A 600 -32.17 -6.91 -61.98
CA SER A 600 -32.77 -5.55 -62.06
C SER A 600 -34.02 -5.11 -61.25
N SER A 601 -33.83 -4.04 -60.43
CA SER A 601 -34.72 -2.84 -60.29
C SER A 601 -36.07 -2.95 -59.53
N SER A 602 -36.69 -1.92 -58.91
CA SER A 602 -36.36 -0.50 -58.57
C SER A 602 -37.48 0.17 -57.71
N SER A 603 -37.26 1.38 -57.11
CA SER A 603 -38.26 2.37 -56.56
C SER A 603 -39.18 1.90 -55.38
N SER A 604 -39.56 2.63 -54.30
CA SER A 604 -39.82 4.06 -53.94
C SER A 604 -41.25 4.58 -54.29
N THR A 605 -41.95 5.50 -53.57
CA THR A 605 -41.61 6.48 -52.48
C THR A 605 -42.88 7.01 -51.73
N THR A 606 -42.74 7.77 -50.61
CA THR A 606 -43.70 8.78 -50.00
C THR A 606 -45.06 8.32 -49.40
N SER A 607 -45.77 8.99 -48.45
CA SER A 607 -45.52 10.11 -47.48
C SER A 607 -46.72 10.43 -46.52
N SER A 608 -46.48 11.11 -45.37
CA SER A 608 -47.43 11.93 -44.52
C SER A 608 -48.45 11.19 -43.59
N SER A 609 -49.08 11.75 -42.52
CA SER A 609 -49.24 13.15 -42.01
C SER A 609 -49.63 13.25 -40.49
N SER A 610 -49.60 14.49 -39.90
CA SER A 610 -50.25 14.98 -38.63
C SER A 610 -49.75 14.44 -37.25
N SER A 611 -49.82 15.14 -36.09
CA SER A 611 -50.32 16.50 -35.66
C SER A 611 -49.65 16.99 -34.33
N SER A 612 -49.97 18.19 -33.81
CA SER A 612 -49.12 19.01 -32.88
C SER A 612 -49.77 19.60 -31.61
N ASN A 613 -48.94 20.01 -30.61
CA ASN A 613 -49.00 21.21 -29.73
C ASN A 613 -47.92 21.07 -28.60
N SER A 614 -46.95 21.97 -28.35
CA SER A 614 -46.95 23.39 -27.87
C SER A 614 -47.52 23.55 -26.43
N SER A 615 -46.79 23.96 -25.38
CA SER A 615 -45.74 24.99 -25.15
C SER A 615 -46.25 26.45 -25.08
N SER A 616 -45.72 27.23 -24.11
CA SER A 616 -46.13 28.61 -23.78
C SER A 616 -44.98 29.40 -23.10
N SER A 617 -45.05 30.74 -23.04
CA SER A 617 -43.91 31.59 -22.65
C SER A 617 -44.29 33.00 -22.11
N SER A 618 -43.33 33.62 -21.40
CA SER A 618 -43.29 35.03 -20.92
C SER A 618 -44.25 35.40 -19.74
N SER A 619 -44.03 36.44 -18.92
CA SER A 619 -43.18 37.65 -19.06
C SER A 619 -42.78 38.35 -17.72
N SER A 620 -41.86 39.34 -17.81
CA SER A 620 -41.65 40.54 -16.95
C SER A 620 -41.03 40.48 -15.53
N SER A 621 -39.70 40.66 -15.47
CA SER A 621 -38.95 41.75 -14.77
C SER A 621 -39.31 42.26 -13.35
N SER A 622 -38.33 42.22 -12.43
CA SER A 622 -37.93 43.35 -11.54
C SER A 622 -36.57 43.08 -10.83
N SER A 623 -35.96 44.07 -10.17
CA SER A 623 -34.53 44.14 -9.85
C SER A 623 -34.17 44.29 -8.35
N SER A 624 -33.09 43.63 -7.87
CA SER A 624 -32.27 44.10 -6.72
C SER A 624 -30.94 43.35 -6.49
N SER A 625 -29.81 44.05 -6.71
CA SER A 625 -28.53 44.05 -5.95
C SER A 625 -27.90 42.79 -5.30
N SER A 626 -26.61 42.59 -5.63
CA SER A 626 -25.44 42.25 -4.77
C SER A 626 -25.28 40.88 -4.09
N SER A 627 -24.20 40.16 -4.45
CA SER A 627 -23.18 39.62 -3.51
C SER A 627 -21.95 38.99 -4.22
N SER A 628 -20.74 39.32 -3.72
CA SER A 628 -19.45 38.57 -3.74
C SER A 628 -19.19 37.44 -4.77
N SER A 629 -18.06 37.56 -5.48
CA SER A 629 -17.48 36.56 -6.41
C SER A 629 -16.47 35.60 -5.75
N GLY A 630 -16.48 34.35 -6.19
CA GLY A 630 -15.33 33.43 -6.22
C GLY A 630 -15.15 32.93 -7.65
N GLY A 631 -13.91 32.70 -8.10
CA GLY A 631 -13.59 32.52 -9.53
C GLY A 631 -13.75 31.08 -10.05
N GLY A 632 -14.70 30.88 -10.97
CA GLY A 632 -14.75 29.73 -11.88
C GLY A 632 -14.60 30.19 -13.34
N ASP A 633 -14.86 29.28 -14.29
CA ASP A 633 -14.69 29.51 -15.74
C ASP A 633 -15.20 30.88 -16.23
N VAL A 634 -14.33 31.59 -16.95
CA VAL A 634 -14.59 32.95 -17.42
C VAL A 634 -15.03 32.92 -18.88
N LEU A 635 -16.35 32.98 -19.09
CA LEU A 635 -16.96 33.15 -20.39
C LEU A 635 -17.07 34.64 -20.77
N ILE A 636 -16.43 35.01 -21.87
CA ILE A 636 -16.34 36.37 -22.40
C ILE A 636 -17.06 36.47 -23.74
N GLN A 637 -18.20 37.15 -23.72
CA GLN A 637 -18.95 37.61 -24.90
C GLN A 637 -18.50 39.04 -25.28
N GLU A 638 -18.84 39.46 -26.49
CA GLU A 638 -18.44 40.72 -27.12
C GLU A 638 -18.97 42.00 -26.45
N ASP A 639 -19.96 41.88 -25.54
CA ASP A 639 -20.49 42.98 -24.72
C ASP A 639 -20.05 42.93 -23.24
N THR A 640 -19.16 42.01 -22.87
CA THR A 640 -18.71 41.76 -21.49
C THR A 640 -17.30 42.28 -21.19
N THR A 641 -17.01 42.50 -19.89
CA THR A 641 -15.63 42.76 -19.41
C THR A 641 -14.70 41.66 -19.89
N GLY A 642 -13.46 42.01 -20.24
CA GLY A 642 -12.49 41.09 -20.81
C GLY A 642 -12.51 41.01 -22.34
N PHE A 643 -13.56 41.48 -23.04
CA PHE A 643 -13.51 41.67 -24.50
C PHE A 643 -12.87 43.02 -24.83
N CYS A 644 -11.75 43.01 -25.57
CA CYS A 644 -10.96 44.22 -25.84
C CYS A 644 -11.10 44.75 -27.27
N GLY A 645 -11.55 43.91 -28.21
CA GLY A 645 -11.87 44.35 -29.57
C GLY A 645 -11.73 43.25 -30.63
N VAL A 646 -12.22 43.56 -31.82
CA VAL A 646 -12.11 42.77 -33.05
C VAL A 646 -11.69 43.69 -34.20
N ASP A 647 -10.77 43.22 -35.04
CA ASP A 647 -10.39 43.90 -36.29
C ASP A 647 -11.48 43.68 -37.36
N GLY A 648 -12.61 44.35 -37.19
CA GLY A 648 -13.81 44.20 -38.02
C GLY A 648 -15.05 44.80 -37.34
N SER A 649 -16.11 44.01 -37.19
CA SER A 649 -17.36 44.42 -36.53
C SER A 649 -17.85 43.40 -35.49
N VAL A 650 -18.66 43.88 -34.54
CA VAL A 650 -19.60 43.02 -33.82
C VAL A 650 -20.88 42.97 -34.64
N ASP A 651 -21.22 41.77 -35.12
CA ASP A 651 -22.36 41.53 -36.00
C ASP A 651 -23.47 40.74 -35.27
N SER A 652 -24.71 40.90 -35.70
CA SER A 652 -25.87 40.13 -35.21
C SER A 652 -26.76 39.61 -36.35
N ASN A 653 -26.19 39.55 -37.56
CA ASN A 653 -26.90 39.22 -38.81
C ASN A 653 -27.12 37.72 -39.05
N ASN A 654 -26.43 36.84 -38.30
CA ASN A 654 -26.62 35.39 -38.32
C ASN A 654 -27.20 34.93 -36.97
N SER A 655 -28.30 34.21 -36.95
CA SER A 655 -28.92 33.73 -35.70
C SER A 655 -28.13 32.59 -35.04
N GLY A 656 -28.10 32.55 -33.70
CA GLY A 656 -27.62 31.39 -32.91
C GLY A 656 -26.42 31.65 -32.00
N PHE A 657 -25.88 32.87 -32.03
CA PHE A 657 -24.93 33.41 -31.04
C PHE A 657 -25.57 33.55 -29.64
N THR A 658 -24.72 33.85 -28.67
CA THR A 658 -25.02 34.25 -27.29
C THR A 658 -24.70 35.74 -27.12
N GLY A 659 -25.18 36.39 -26.05
CA GLY A 659 -24.92 37.83 -25.85
C GLY A 659 -25.70 38.71 -26.82
N SER A 660 -25.04 39.76 -27.34
CA SER A 660 -25.64 40.80 -28.19
C SER A 660 -25.35 40.63 -29.69
N GLY A 661 -24.30 39.86 -30.03
CA GLY A 661 -23.83 39.61 -31.38
C GLY A 661 -22.74 38.55 -31.41
N PHE A 662 -21.72 38.75 -32.25
CA PHE A 662 -20.50 37.95 -32.31
C PHE A 662 -19.38 38.78 -32.97
N ALA A 663 -18.12 38.45 -32.69
CA ALA A 663 -16.96 39.05 -33.33
C ALA A 663 -16.81 38.54 -34.78
N ASN A 664 -16.85 39.46 -35.74
CA ASN A 664 -16.65 39.22 -37.17
C ASN A 664 -15.43 40.03 -37.65
N THR A 665 -14.29 39.36 -37.88
CA THR A 665 -13.09 40.02 -38.43
C THR A 665 -13.32 40.41 -39.89
N ASP A 666 -12.80 41.57 -40.30
CA ASP A 666 -12.64 41.91 -41.71
C ASP A 666 -11.84 40.80 -42.42
N ASN A 667 -12.20 40.48 -43.67
CA ASN A 667 -11.62 39.34 -44.40
C ASN A 667 -10.19 39.70 -44.90
N ALA A 668 -9.20 39.56 -44.03
CA ALA A 668 -7.77 39.69 -44.34
C ALA A 668 -6.91 38.87 -43.35
N SER A 669 -5.70 38.49 -43.78
CA SER A 669 -4.71 37.89 -42.89
C SER A 669 -4.13 38.94 -41.93
N GLY A 670 -3.90 38.56 -40.67
CA GLY A 670 -3.43 39.46 -39.61
C GLY A 670 -4.53 40.18 -38.81
N ASN A 671 -5.80 40.09 -39.21
CA ASN A 671 -6.93 40.59 -38.42
C ASN A 671 -7.30 39.60 -37.30
N GLY A 672 -7.62 40.08 -36.10
CA GLY A 672 -7.88 39.21 -34.95
C GLY A 672 -9.00 39.66 -34.01
N VAL A 673 -9.09 38.93 -32.89
CA VAL A 673 -9.91 39.25 -31.72
C VAL A 673 -8.99 39.24 -30.49
N THR A 674 -9.16 40.23 -29.61
CA THR A 674 -8.35 40.38 -28.39
C THR A 674 -9.22 40.33 -27.15
N TRP A 675 -8.79 39.53 -26.17
CA TRP A 675 -9.38 39.42 -24.84
C TRP A 675 -8.35 39.67 -23.75
N ARG A 676 -8.81 39.92 -22.52
CA ARG A 676 -7.96 40.11 -21.34
C ARG A 676 -8.57 39.43 -20.12
N VAL A 677 -7.77 38.60 -19.44
CA VAL A 677 -8.14 37.86 -18.23
C VAL A 677 -7.07 38.05 -17.17
N ASN A 678 -7.50 38.11 -15.91
CA ASN A 678 -6.61 38.03 -14.76
C ASN A 678 -6.65 36.59 -14.25
N ALA A 679 -5.47 35.96 -14.14
CA ALA A 679 -5.31 34.63 -13.56
C ALA A 679 -4.59 34.78 -12.22
N GLU A 680 -5.13 34.19 -11.15
CA GLU A 680 -4.53 34.29 -9.82
C GLU A 680 -3.19 33.56 -9.71
N PHE A 681 -2.91 32.64 -10.65
CA PHE A 681 -1.68 31.86 -10.73
C PHE A 681 -1.16 31.73 -12.17
N ALA A 682 0.13 31.45 -12.34
CA ALA A 682 0.71 31.10 -13.63
C ALA A 682 0.47 29.61 -13.93
N SER A 683 -0.28 29.28 -15.00
CA SER A 683 -0.65 27.90 -15.34
C SER A 683 -1.04 27.73 -16.80
N THR A 684 -1.23 26.48 -17.24
CA THR A 684 -1.87 26.15 -18.52
C THR A 684 -3.37 26.07 -18.32
N TYR A 685 -4.12 26.96 -18.99
CA TYR A 685 -5.57 27.03 -18.94
C TYR A 685 -6.20 26.49 -20.24
N GLY A 686 -7.38 25.88 -20.13
CA GLY A 686 -8.18 25.52 -21.29
C GLY A 686 -8.85 26.74 -21.90
N VAL A 687 -9.00 26.77 -23.21
CA VAL A 687 -9.79 27.81 -23.91
C VAL A 687 -10.71 27.19 -24.95
N GLU A 688 -12.00 27.46 -24.82
CA GLU A 688 -13.03 27.11 -25.80
C GLU A 688 -13.47 28.34 -26.59
N PHE A 689 -13.46 28.21 -27.92
CA PHE A 689 -14.00 29.20 -28.85
C PHE A 689 -15.30 28.66 -29.43
N ARG A 690 -16.45 29.26 -29.10
CA ARG A 690 -17.70 29.00 -29.83
C ARG A 690 -17.69 29.83 -31.11
N PHE A 691 -17.95 29.20 -32.25
CA PHE A 691 -17.80 29.83 -33.56
C PHE A 691 -18.76 29.30 -34.62
N ALA A 692 -18.93 30.07 -35.70
CA ALA A 692 -19.57 29.62 -36.94
C ALA A 692 -18.69 29.90 -38.17
N ASN A 693 -18.56 28.90 -39.04
CA ASN A 693 -17.90 28.99 -40.34
C ASN A 693 -18.84 28.43 -41.42
N GLY A 694 -19.56 29.30 -42.11
CA GLY A 694 -20.45 28.92 -43.22
C GLY A 694 -19.72 28.59 -44.53
N GLY A 695 -18.39 28.63 -44.55
CA GLY A 695 -17.57 28.17 -45.66
C GLY A 695 -17.28 26.66 -45.60
N SER A 696 -16.82 26.10 -46.72
CA SER A 696 -16.34 24.71 -46.80
C SER A 696 -14.83 24.55 -46.53
N SER A 697 -14.13 25.65 -46.29
CA SER A 697 -12.69 25.69 -46.04
C SER A 697 -12.43 26.00 -44.57
N ASN A 698 -11.46 25.30 -43.98
CA ASN A 698 -10.94 25.61 -42.66
C ASN A 698 -10.39 27.05 -42.64
N ARG A 699 -10.82 27.87 -41.68
CA ARG A 699 -10.18 29.15 -41.34
C ARG A 699 -9.28 28.90 -40.14
N THR A 700 -8.03 29.34 -40.20
CA THR A 700 -7.06 29.08 -39.12
C THR A 700 -6.60 30.39 -38.49
N GLY A 701 -6.35 30.37 -37.18
CA GLY A 701 -5.83 31.51 -36.45
C GLY A 701 -4.68 31.13 -35.54
N THR A 702 -3.64 31.96 -35.48
CA THR A 702 -2.58 31.82 -34.46
C THR A 702 -3.10 32.39 -33.16
N LEU A 703 -2.96 31.62 -32.09
CA LEU A 703 -3.33 32.00 -30.74
C LEU A 703 -2.07 32.42 -29.98
N SER A 704 -2.12 33.55 -29.29
CA SER A 704 -0.99 34.05 -28.51
C SER A 704 -1.42 34.65 -27.18
N VAL A 705 -0.55 34.55 -26.18
CA VAL A 705 -0.74 35.16 -24.85
C VAL A 705 0.43 36.08 -24.54
N ASN A 706 0.15 37.32 -24.17
CA ASN A 706 1.14 38.36 -23.87
C ASN A 706 2.18 38.58 -24.99
N GLY A 707 1.82 38.26 -26.24
CA GLY A 707 2.71 38.30 -27.41
C GLY A 707 3.54 37.02 -27.66
N VAL A 708 3.33 35.96 -26.89
CA VAL A 708 3.97 34.64 -27.06
C VAL A 708 3.00 33.69 -27.76
N ASP A 709 3.42 33.15 -28.91
CA ASP A 709 2.69 32.15 -29.69
C ASP A 709 2.39 30.88 -28.86
N GLN A 710 1.15 30.41 -28.88
CA GLN A 710 0.65 29.20 -28.22
C GLN A 710 0.27 28.10 -29.22
N GLY A 711 0.32 28.37 -30.53
CA GLY A 711 -0.07 27.44 -31.60
C GLY A 711 -1.17 27.97 -32.51
N ILE A 712 -1.61 27.10 -33.43
CA ILE A 712 -2.66 27.40 -34.42
C ILE A 712 -3.95 26.68 -34.02
N VAL A 713 -5.06 27.43 -34.03
CA VAL A 713 -6.42 26.91 -33.82
C VAL A 713 -7.12 26.77 -35.17
N ASP A 714 -7.71 25.60 -35.40
CA ASP A 714 -8.51 25.27 -36.57
C ASP A 714 -10.00 25.59 -36.34
N PHE A 715 -10.61 26.27 -37.32
CA PHE A 715 -12.04 26.56 -37.37
C PHE A 715 -12.65 25.96 -38.66
N PRO A 716 -12.87 24.63 -38.70
CA PRO A 716 -13.45 23.93 -39.85
C PRO A 716 -14.89 24.40 -40.16
N GLY A 717 -15.37 24.12 -41.37
CA GLY A 717 -16.71 24.54 -41.81
C GLY A 717 -17.83 23.93 -40.96
N SER A 718 -18.60 24.76 -40.25
CA SER A 718 -19.77 24.36 -39.46
C SER A 718 -21.04 24.18 -40.30
N GLY A 719 -20.95 24.37 -41.62
CA GLY A 719 -21.99 24.08 -42.62
C GLY A 719 -23.03 25.18 -42.82
N SER A 720 -23.11 26.16 -41.90
CA SER A 720 -23.88 27.40 -42.06
C SER A 720 -23.32 28.47 -41.14
N TRP A 721 -23.44 29.74 -41.52
CA TRP A 721 -23.14 30.87 -40.63
C TRP A 721 -24.11 30.96 -39.43
N THR A 722 -25.22 30.22 -39.46
CA THR A 722 -26.16 30.03 -38.33
C THR A 722 -25.92 28.73 -37.55
N SER A 723 -24.92 27.93 -37.93
CA SER A 723 -24.54 26.69 -37.24
C SER A 723 -23.31 26.97 -36.39
N TRP A 724 -23.50 26.94 -35.08
CA TRP A 724 -22.46 27.28 -34.10
C TRP A 724 -21.92 26.00 -33.45
N THR A 725 -20.60 25.86 -33.42
CA THR A 725 -19.88 24.73 -32.81
C THR A 725 -18.74 25.25 -31.95
N ILE A 726 -18.10 24.38 -31.17
CA ILE A 726 -16.95 24.73 -30.33
C ILE A 726 -15.68 24.13 -30.96
N THR A 727 -14.55 24.82 -30.79
CA THR A 727 -13.19 24.26 -30.91
C THR A 727 -12.41 24.65 -29.64
N ALA A 728 -11.46 23.83 -29.23
CA ALA A 728 -10.72 23.99 -27.98
C ALA A 728 -9.21 24.03 -28.22
N ALA A 729 -8.50 24.76 -27.37
CA ALA A 729 -7.04 24.81 -27.31
C ALA A 729 -6.57 25.01 -25.86
N SER A 730 -5.26 25.03 -25.63
CA SER A 730 -4.65 25.34 -24.34
C SER A 730 -3.78 26.58 -24.44
N VAL A 731 -3.69 27.37 -23.38
CA VAL A 731 -2.84 28.57 -23.32
C VAL A 731 -2.09 28.66 -21.99
N ASN A 732 -0.84 29.09 -22.04
CA ASN A 732 -0.07 29.41 -20.84
C ASN A 732 -0.39 30.85 -20.41
N LEU A 733 -1.04 31.02 -19.26
CA LEU A 733 -1.25 32.32 -18.62
C LEU A 733 -0.20 32.53 -17.53
N ASN A 734 0.27 33.77 -17.38
CA ASN A 734 1.07 34.20 -16.24
C ASN A 734 0.18 34.54 -15.04
N GLU A 735 0.75 34.62 -13.84
CA GLU A 735 0.10 35.26 -12.70
C GLU A 735 -0.21 36.74 -13.02
N GLY A 736 -1.43 37.17 -12.70
CA GLY A 736 -1.94 38.52 -12.96
C GLY A 736 -2.63 38.69 -14.32
N ASP A 737 -2.54 39.90 -14.88
CA ASP A 737 -3.26 40.25 -16.12
C ASP A 737 -2.58 39.68 -17.37
N ASN A 738 -3.34 38.95 -18.17
CA ASN A 738 -2.95 38.35 -19.44
C ASN A 738 -3.78 38.90 -20.60
N VAL A 739 -3.13 39.14 -21.74
CA VAL A 739 -3.79 39.50 -23.01
C VAL A 739 -3.76 38.28 -23.93
N ILE A 740 -4.94 37.79 -24.33
CA ILE A 740 -5.12 36.67 -25.26
C ILE A 740 -5.49 37.25 -26.62
N VAL A 741 -4.78 36.87 -27.69
CA VAL A 741 -5.06 37.31 -29.07
C VAL A 741 -5.17 36.10 -29.98
N LEU A 742 -6.26 36.02 -30.74
CA LEU A 742 -6.44 35.08 -31.84
C LEU A 742 -6.36 35.87 -33.16
N GLN A 743 -5.47 35.51 -34.08
CA GLN A 743 -5.16 36.28 -35.28
C GLN A 743 -5.25 35.43 -36.56
N ALA A 744 -5.97 35.90 -37.58
CA ALA A 744 -6.23 35.16 -38.82
C ALA A 744 -4.96 34.88 -39.64
N ASN A 745 -4.77 33.61 -40.01
CA ASN A 745 -3.66 33.17 -40.88
C ASN A 745 -4.03 33.15 -42.38
N THR A 746 -5.21 33.65 -42.76
CA THR A 746 -5.68 33.64 -44.16
C THR A 746 -6.32 34.96 -44.56
N ASP A 747 -6.26 35.29 -45.86
CA ASP A 747 -6.95 36.45 -46.45
C ASP A 747 -8.49 36.36 -46.40
N THR A 748 -9.05 35.36 -45.71
CA THR A 748 -10.48 35.26 -45.43
C THR A 748 -10.84 35.65 -43.98
N GLY A 749 -9.88 36.07 -43.15
CA GLY A 749 -10.12 36.39 -41.74
C GLY A 749 -10.35 35.14 -40.87
N LEU A 750 -10.77 35.37 -39.63
CA LEU A 750 -11.24 34.33 -38.71
C LEU A 750 -12.66 33.88 -39.06
N SER A 751 -13.11 32.78 -38.44
CA SER A 751 -14.54 32.46 -38.37
C SER A 751 -15.29 33.47 -37.49
N ASN A 752 -16.62 33.49 -37.54
CA ASN A 752 -17.41 34.30 -36.61
C ASN A 752 -17.21 33.73 -35.21
N ILE A 753 -16.62 34.48 -34.28
CA ILE A 753 -16.39 34.03 -32.89
C ILE A 753 -17.47 34.61 -31.99
N ASP A 754 -18.22 33.74 -31.32
CA ASP A 754 -19.33 34.07 -30.42
C ASP A 754 -18.81 34.40 -29.01
N TYR A 755 -18.09 33.47 -28.39
CA TYR A 755 -17.38 33.71 -27.13
C TYR A 755 -16.01 33.06 -27.10
N LEU A 756 -15.16 33.58 -26.20
CA LEU A 756 -14.05 32.85 -25.60
C LEU A 756 -14.49 32.43 -24.19
N MET A 757 -14.36 31.15 -23.85
CA MET A 757 -14.46 30.68 -22.47
C MET A 757 -13.09 30.18 -22.03
N VAL A 758 -12.55 30.79 -20.97
CA VAL A 758 -11.28 30.37 -20.36
C VAL A 758 -11.62 29.49 -19.15
N GLN A 759 -11.17 28.25 -19.20
CA GLN A 759 -11.53 27.18 -18.25
C GLN A 759 -10.46 27.02 -17.17
N GLY A 760 -10.89 26.97 -15.92
CA GLY A 760 -10.05 26.88 -14.74
C GLY A 760 -10.55 27.75 -13.59
N GLY A 761 -10.32 27.28 -12.35
CA GLY A 761 -10.57 28.08 -11.15
C GLY A 761 -9.65 29.30 -11.06
N ASN A 762 -10.04 30.26 -10.23
CA ASN A 762 -9.24 31.45 -9.89
C ASN A 762 -8.88 32.32 -11.11
N LEU A 763 -9.81 32.37 -12.07
CA LEU A 763 -9.82 33.31 -13.20
C LEU A 763 -10.81 34.46 -12.94
N SER A 764 -10.53 35.63 -13.52
CA SER A 764 -11.50 36.71 -13.66
C SER A 764 -11.32 37.48 -14.98
N ALA A 765 -12.39 38.06 -15.52
CA ALA A 765 -12.30 38.91 -16.69
C ALA A 765 -11.66 40.26 -16.33
N ALA A 766 -10.66 40.71 -17.10
CA ALA A 766 -9.86 41.89 -16.77
C ALA A 766 -10.20 43.10 -17.66
N ASP A 767 -10.20 44.30 -17.06
CA ASP A 767 -10.37 45.54 -17.80
C ASP A 767 -9.24 45.76 -18.81
N CYS A 768 -9.58 46.06 -20.07
CA CYS A 768 -8.65 46.20 -21.19
C CYS A 768 -7.72 47.45 -21.13
N ASN A 769 -7.63 48.13 -19.98
CA ASN A 769 -6.94 49.42 -19.81
C ASN A 769 -5.75 49.37 -18.82
N GLY A 770 -5.38 48.19 -18.30
CA GLY A 770 -4.31 48.04 -17.30
C GLY A 770 -2.88 48.14 -17.88
N THR A 771 -2.01 48.91 -17.22
CA THR A 771 -0.57 49.04 -17.58
C THR A 771 0.34 48.56 -16.45
N GLY A 772 1.25 47.64 -16.75
CA GLY A 772 2.24 47.12 -15.80
C GLY A 772 3.33 48.13 -15.43
N SER A 773 4.11 47.84 -14.40
CA SER A 773 5.26 48.66 -13.97
C SER A 773 6.31 47.83 -13.25
N SER A 774 7.60 48.15 -13.45
CA SER A 774 8.71 47.32 -12.96
C SER A 774 9.93 48.15 -12.52
N SER A 775 10.63 47.62 -11.50
CA SER A 775 11.99 47.96 -11.07
C SER A 775 12.31 49.39 -10.57
N SER A 776 12.90 49.47 -9.37
CA SER A 776 14.30 49.91 -9.19
C SER A 776 14.68 49.96 -7.69
N SER A 777 15.98 49.94 -7.39
CA SER A 777 16.52 49.78 -6.03
C SER A 777 17.58 50.83 -5.69
N SER A 778 17.69 51.23 -4.42
CA SER A 778 18.97 51.60 -3.78
C SER A 778 18.85 51.93 -2.28
N SER A 779 19.91 51.57 -1.57
CA SER A 779 20.27 51.86 -0.17
C SER A 779 20.31 53.37 0.17
N THR A 780 20.16 53.83 1.43
CA THR A 780 21.19 53.72 2.48
C THR A 780 20.75 54.18 3.89
N SER A 781 21.23 53.48 4.92
CA SER A 781 21.60 53.91 6.29
C SER A 781 21.03 55.19 6.96
N SER A 782 20.51 55.05 8.20
CA SER A 782 21.19 55.46 9.47
C SER A 782 20.29 56.03 10.61
N THR A 783 20.61 55.61 11.85
CA THR A 783 20.45 56.32 13.15
C THR A 783 19.08 56.86 13.63
N SER A 784 18.55 56.19 14.69
CA SER A 784 18.10 56.75 16.00
C SER A 784 17.49 58.17 16.08
N SER A 785 16.40 58.42 16.82
CA SER A 785 16.30 58.07 18.26
C SER A 785 14.88 58.10 18.86
N SER A 786 14.73 57.41 20.00
CA SER A 786 13.63 57.41 20.97
C SER A 786 12.80 58.68 21.19
N SER A 787 11.48 58.51 21.35
CA SER A 787 10.77 58.92 22.59
C SER A 787 9.41 58.21 22.74
N SER A 788 9.09 57.82 23.97
CA SER A 788 7.88 57.06 24.36
C SER A 788 6.59 57.89 24.47
N SER A 789 5.46 57.30 24.09
CA SER A 789 4.16 57.56 24.75
C SER A 789 3.25 56.33 24.65
N SER A 790 2.68 55.90 25.77
CA SER A 790 1.86 54.68 25.87
C SER A 790 0.37 54.93 25.59
N SER A 791 -0.22 54.13 24.72
CA SER A 791 -1.68 53.97 24.62
C SER A 791 -2.02 52.52 24.27
N SER A 792 -2.62 51.80 25.21
CA SER A 792 -3.09 50.42 25.00
C SER A 792 -4.41 50.42 24.23
N SER A 793 -4.38 49.93 22.98
CA SER A 793 -5.56 49.70 22.16
C SER A 793 -5.45 48.33 21.48
N SER A 794 -6.35 47.42 21.81
CA SER A 794 -6.46 46.09 21.19
C SER A 794 -6.88 46.22 19.73
N SER A 795 -5.98 45.90 18.80
CA SER A 795 -6.24 45.87 17.37
C SER A 795 -6.43 44.43 16.89
N SER A 796 -7.69 44.04 16.64
CA SER A 796 -8.03 42.78 16.00
C SER A 796 -7.87 42.85 14.47
N SER A 797 -7.54 41.69 13.87
CA SER A 797 -7.82 41.30 12.48
C SER A 797 -7.37 42.24 11.33
N SER A 798 -6.29 41.83 10.65
CA SER A 798 -6.29 41.71 9.18
C SER A 798 -5.19 40.75 8.70
N THR A 799 -5.25 39.49 9.15
CA THR A 799 -4.41 38.40 8.63
C THR A 799 -5.24 37.55 7.68
N GLY A 800 -4.96 37.61 6.38
CA GLY A 800 -5.31 36.51 5.48
C GLY A 800 -4.40 35.33 5.81
N GLY A 801 -4.98 34.14 5.97
CA GLY A 801 -4.21 32.94 6.29
C GLY A 801 -3.47 32.43 5.06
N SER A 802 -2.18 32.76 4.95
CA SER A 802 -1.28 32.08 4.00
C SER A 802 -0.65 30.86 4.66
N THR A 803 -0.83 29.70 4.05
CA THR A 803 -0.34 28.41 4.54
C THR A 803 1.16 28.33 4.27
N GLN A 804 1.97 28.40 5.33
CA GLN A 804 3.44 28.35 5.19
C GLN A 804 3.94 26.91 5.20
N ARG A 805 4.05 26.33 4.00
CA ARG A 805 4.74 25.05 3.74
C ARG A 805 6.11 25.00 4.43
N ILE A 806 6.51 23.82 4.88
CA ILE A 806 7.83 23.62 5.49
C ILE A 806 8.88 23.40 4.41
N ARG A 807 10.03 24.07 4.54
CA ARG A 807 11.16 23.96 3.62
C ARG A 807 12.00 22.74 3.96
N VAL A 808 12.18 21.82 3.02
CA VAL A 808 12.84 20.52 3.24
C VAL A 808 13.90 20.22 2.17
N ILE A 809 15.00 19.60 2.59
CA ILE A 809 16.06 19.06 1.72
C ILE A 809 16.30 17.63 2.17
N ASN A 810 16.18 16.68 1.25
CA ASN A 810 16.41 15.27 1.55
C ASN A 810 17.82 14.85 1.11
N THR A 811 18.60 14.25 2.02
CA THR A 811 19.91 13.65 1.70
C THR A 811 19.85 12.13 1.92
N THR A 812 20.07 11.37 0.86
CA THR A 812 19.70 9.95 0.75
C THR A 812 20.82 9.15 0.11
N ASP A 813 21.06 7.90 0.55
CA ASP A 813 21.96 6.97 -0.13
C ASP A 813 21.26 5.97 -1.06
N ILE A 814 20.12 6.41 -1.61
CA ILE A 814 19.17 5.72 -2.51
C ILE A 814 19.71 4.53 -3.29
N GLY A 815 19.00 3.40 -3.14
CA GLY A 815 19.47 2.09 -3.55
C GLY A 815 20.61 1.59 -2.66
N GLY A 816 20.62 1.98 -1.38
CA GLY A 816 21.31 1.27 -0.31
C GLY A 816 20.43 0.13 0.20
N ASP A 817 19.18 0.47 0.51
CA ASP A 817 18.00 -0.40 0.51
C ASP A 817 16.96 0.23 -0.47
N PRO A 818 15.93 -0.51 -0.93
CA PRO A 818 14.77 0.06 -1.61
C PRO A 818 13.94 1.07 -0.81
N ASP A 819 14.03 1.12 0.52
CA ASP A 819 13.15 1.99 1.33
C ASP A 819 13.38 3.51 1.11
N ASP A 820 14.59 3.95 0.75
CA ASP A 820 14.85 5.29 0.19
C ASP A 820 13.91 5.61 -1.01
N GLN A 821 13.71 4.63 -1.91
CA GLN A 821 12.92 4.81 -3.14
C GLN A 821 11.42 4.89 -2.83
N GLN A 822 10.95 4.00 -1.94
CA GLN A 822 9.58 4.00 -1.43
C GLN A 822 9.25 5.35 -0.76
N SER A 823 10.18 5.82 0.09
CA SER A 823 10.08 7.09 0.81
C SER A 823 10.04 8.29 -0.15
N LEU A 824 10.82 8.26 -1.24
CA LEU A 824 10.78 9.31 -2.26
C LEU A 824 9.45 9.31 -3.04
N VAL A 825 8.91 8.15 -3.42
CA VAL A 825 7.60 8.08 -4.10
C VAL A 825 6.49 8.67 -3.23
N ARG A 826 6.42 8.31 -1.94
CA ARG A 826 5.48 8.94 -1.01
C ARG A 826 5.72 10.45 -0.89
N GLN A 827 6.98 10.88 -0.67
CA GLN A 827 7.32 12.29 -0.56
C GLN A 827 6.86 13.10 -1.78
N LEU A 828 6.90 12.52 -2.99
CA LEU A 828 6.49 13.21 -4.22
C LEU A 828 4.97 13.31 -4.39
N VAL A 829 4.17 12.28 -4.05
CA VAL A 829 2.70 12.42 -4.07
C VAL A 829 2.14 13.23 -2.88
N MET A 830 2.97 13.45 -1.85
CA MET A 830 2.72 14.45 -0.81
C MET A 830 3.36 15.82 -1.09
N ALA A 831 4.00 16.06 -2.24
CA ALA A 831 4.91 17.20 -2.40
C ALA A 831 4.22 18.58 -2.36
N ASN A 832 2.90 18.66 -2.60
CA ASN A 832 2.12 19.89 -2.43
C ASN A 832 2.09 20.43 -0.98
N GLU A 833 2.50 19.64 0.02
CA GLU A 833 2.59 20.07 1.43
C GLU A 833 3.93 20.73 1.80
N TYR A 834 4.93 20.69 0.90
CA TYR A 834 6.32 21.01 1.21
C TYR A 834 6.96 21.96 0.19
N ASP A 835 7.82 22.86 0.67
CA ASP A 835 8.78 23.52 -0.19
C ASP A 835 10.04 22.64 -0.26
N ILE A 836 10.02 21.62 -1.12
CA ILE A 836 11.20 20.78 -1.37
C ILE A 836 12.25 21.66 -2.08
N GLU A 837 13.40 21.87 -1.46
CA GLU A 837 14.51 22.68 -2.00
C GLU A 837 15.74 21.86 -2.41
N GLY A 838 15.76 20.55 -2.14
CA GLY A 838 16.86 19.67 -2.53
C GLY A 838 16.53 18.17 -2.48
N LEU A 839 16.89 17.45 -3.55
CA LEU A 839 16.89 15.99 -3.62
C LEU A 839 18.34 15.54 -3.85
N ILE A 840 19.02 15.12 -2.78
CA ILE A 840 20.48 14.97 -2.78
C ILE A 840 20.88 13.50 -2.64
N THR A 841 21.39 12.91 -3.74
CA THR A 841 22.00 11.57 -3.70
C THR A 841 23.39 11.64 -3.08
N THR A 842 23.63 10.90 -2.00
CA THR A 842 24.89 10.87 -1.23
C THR A 842 25.15 9.49 -0.61
N THR A 843 25.84 9.37 0.54
CA THR A 843 26.32 8.10 1.11
C THR A 843 25.99 7.90 2.59
N GLY A 844 25.52 6.72 2.98
CA GLY A 844 25.40 6.25 4.36
C GLY A 844 26.40 5.14 4.68
N CYS A 845 26.25 4.51 5.86
CA CYS A 845 27.14 3.41 6.24
C CYS A 845 26.77 2.07 5.59
N TRP A 846 25.60 1.95 4.96
CA TRP A 846 25.26 0.86 4.05
C TRP A 846 25.80 1.15 2.64
N LYS A 847 25.46 2.27 1.99
CA LYS A 847 26.01 2.63 0.67
C LYS A 847 27.13 3.67 0.78
N LYS A 848 28.32 3.17 1.18
CA LYS A 848 29.53 3.97 1.43
C LYS A 848 30.18 4.67 0.22
N SER A 849 29.61 4.53 -0.98
CA SER A 849 30.10 5.15 -2.22
C SER A 849 28.95 5.39 -3.20
N GLN A 850 28.83 6.60 -3.74
CA GLN A 850 27.79 6.99 -4.71
C GLN A 850 28.36 7.87 -5.83
N SER A 851 27.73 7.85 -7.01
CA SER A 851 28.31 8.43 -8.24
C SER A 851 27.35 9.17 -9.17
N ASN A 852 26.05 8.87 -9.12
CA ASN A 852 25.03 9.41 -10.00
C ASN A 852 23.65 9.41 -9.31
N THR A 853 22.70 10.15 -9.87
CA THR A 853 21.34 10.38 -9.34
C THR A 853 20.28 9.43 -9.92
N SER A 854 20.65 8.41 -10.70
CA SER A 854 19.74 7.66 -11.60
C SER A 854 18.46 7.07 -10.99
N TYR A 855 18.46 6.76 -9.69
CA TYR A 855 17.24 6.36 -8.99
C TYR A 855 16.27 7.53 -8.80
N VAL A 856 16.77 8.71 -8.40
CA VAL A 856 16.00 9.95 -8.30
C VAL A 856 15.56 10.39 -9.70
N ASP A 857 16.45 10.32 -10.69
CA ASP A 857 16.13 10.64 -12.10
C ASP A 857 14.94 9.80 -12.60
N ARG A 858 14.94 8.49 -12.33
CA ARG A 858 13.81 7.59 -12.69
C ARG A 858 12.52 7.96 -11.98
N ILE A 859 12.57 8.26 -10.69
CA ILE A 859 11.39 8.57 -9.88
C ILE A 859 10.81 9.95 -10.27
N ILE A 860 11.63 10.94 -10.61
CA ILE A 860 11.18 12.21 -11.18
C ILE A 860 10.57 12.02 -12.57
N ASN A 861 11.12 11.14 -13.41
CA ASN A 861 10.53 10.83 -14.72
C ASN A 861 9.18 10.09 -14.62
N ALA A 862 8.95 9.31 -13.56
CA ALA A 862 7.63 8.78 -13.23
C ALA A 862 6.68 9.86 -12.72
N TYR A 863 7.14 10.70 -11.79
CA TYR A 863 6.38 11.86 -11.30
C TYR A 863 5.96 12.79 -12.44
N ARG A 864 6.84 13.03 -13.43
CA ARG A 864 6.58 13.84 -14.62
C ARG A 864 5.37 13.35 -15.44
N GLN A 865 5.07 12.05 -15.41
CA GLN A 865 3.90 11.46 -16.08
C GLN A 865 2.62 11.59 -15.23
N SER A 866 2.73 11.46 -13.90
CA SER A 866 1.60 11.68 -12.98
C SER A 866 1.35 13.16 -12.64
N TYR A 867 2.24 14.09 -13.01
CA TYR A 867 2.20 15.48 -12.56
C TYR A 867 0.92 16.23 -12.96
N SER A 868 0.39 16.00 -14.17
CA SER A 868 -0.87 16.61 -14.61
C SER A 868 -2.06 16.13 -13.78
N ASN A 869 -2.07 14.84 -13.40
CA ASN A 869 -3.09 14.26 -12.55
C ASN A 869 -3.00 14.86 -11.15
N LEU A 870 -1.83 14.77 -10.50
CA LEU A 870 -1.58 15.32 -9.16
C LEU A 870 -1.96 16.81 -9.06
N SER A 871 -1.65 17.59 -10.09
CA SER A 871 -1.96 19.03 -10.16
C SER A 871 -3.46 19.33 -10.37
N THR A 872 -4.29 18.36 -10.78
CA THR A 872 -5.75 18.48 -10.74
C THR A 872 -6.26 18.40 -9.29
N HIS A 873 -5.64 17.59 -8.43
CA HIS A 873 -6.15 17.25 -7.10
C HIS A 873 -5.69 18.18 -5.98
N ALA A 874 -4.52 18.82 -6.08
CA ALA A 874 -4.08 19.83 -5.11
C ALA A 874 -3.11 20.89 -5.69
N ASP A 875 -3.28 22.14 -5.25
CA ASP A 875 -2.40 23.25 -5.64
C ASP A 875 -0.99 23.14 -5.05
N GLY A 876 0.01 23.51 -5.85
CA GLY A 876 1.39 23.69 -5.41
C GLY A 876 2.26 22.44 -5.40
N PHE A 877 1.88 21.38 -6.10
CA PHE A 877 2.83 20.33 -6.50
C PHE A 877 4.03 20.96 -7.24
N PRO A 878 5.29 20.64 -6.89
CA PRO A 878 6.46 21.19 -7.56
C PRO A 878 6.54 20.70 -9.02
N THR A 879 6.91 21.57 -9.96
CA THR A 879 7.03 21.15 -11.37
C THR A 879 8.17 20.13 -11.54
N PRO A 880 8.06 19.17 -12.48
CA PRO A 880 9.12 18.19 -12.73
C PRO A 880 10.47 18.84 -13.10
N ASP A 881 10.45 19.94 -13.87
CA ASP A 881 11.64 20.71 -14.23
C ASP A 881 12.30 21.38 -13.01
N TYR A 882 11.50 21.81 -12.02
CA TYR A 882 12.03 22.31 -10.76
C TYR A 882 12.66 21.18 -9.93
N LEU A 883 12.01 20.01 -9.85
CA LEU A 883 12.57 18.83 -9.18
C LEU A 883 13.91 18.40 -9.81
N ASP A 884 14.00 18.36 -11.14
CA ASP A 884 15.25 18.10 -11.86
C ASP A 884 16.33 19.15 -11.56
N SER A 885 15.95 20.42 -11.36
CA SER A 885 16.90 21.49 -11.02
C SER A 885 17.50 21.39 -9.61
N ILE A 886 16.82 20.67 -8.70
CA ILE A 886 17.26 20.45 -7.30
C ILE A 886 17.74 19.01 -7.04
N ASN A 887 17.66 18.13 -8.04
CA ASN A 887 18.18 16.76 -8.04
C ASN A 887 19.69 16.78 -8.29
N VAL A 888 20.50 16.54 -7.25
CA VAL A 888 21.96 16.76 -7.32
C VAL A 888 22.78 15.74 -6.52
N MET A 889 24.04 15.57 -6.92
CA MET A 889 25.01 14.79 -6.12
C MET A 889 25.51 15.58 -4.90
N GLY A 890 25.37 14.97 -3.72
CA GLY A 890 26.09 15.30 -2.49
C GLY A 890 27.49 14.66 -2.44
N GLN A 891 27.99 14.40 -1.23
CA GLN A 891 29.25 13.67 -1.02
C GLN A 891 29.19 12.28 -1.66
N ARG A 892 30.35 11.80 -2.14
CA ARG A 892 30.48 10.58 -2.95
C ARG A 892 31.17 9.45 -2.21
N GLY A 893 31.90 9.76 -1.15
CA GLY A 893 32.49 8.80 -0.22
C GLY A 893 31.92 8.93 1.19
N TYR A 894 32.09 7.89 1.98
CA TYR A 894 31.50 7.76 3.32
C TYR A 894 32.04 8.73 4.39
N GLY A 895 31.11 9.25 5.20
CA GLY A 895 31.37 9.81 6.53
C GLY A 895 32.11 11.15 6.54
N MET A 896 32.71 11.49 7.68
CA MET A 896 33.72 12.56 7.77
C MET A 896 34.95 12.29 6.90
N GLY A 897 35.11 11.04 6.43
CA GLY A 897 36.11 10.66 5.42
C GLY A 897 36.01 11.46 4.13
N ASP A 898 34.81 11.88 3.71
CA ASP A 898 34.56 12.71 2.52
C ASP A 898 34.16 14.17 2.84
N VAL A 899 34.48 14.64 4.05
CA VAL A 899 34.30 16.06 4.45
C VAL A 899 35.65 16.79 4.47
N GLY A 900 35.67 18.09 4.13
CA GLY A 900 36.82 18.98 4.25
C GLY A 900 37.13 19.82 3.00
N SER A 901 38.34 20.39 2.98
CA SER A 901 38.83 21.27 1.92
C SER A 901 38.87 20.55 0.56
N GLY A 902 38.28 21.18 -0.46
CA GLY A 902 38.25 20.66 -1.83
C GLY A 902 37.24 19.53 -2.08
N LYS A 903 36.30 19.31 -1.15
CA LYS A 903 35.25 18.28 -1.24
C LYS A 903 33.83 18.88 -1.31
N ASP A 904 33.70 20.13 -1.75
CA ASP A 904 32.39 20.75 -1.94
C ASP A 904 31.66 20.08 -3.13
N THR A 905 30.37 19.85 -2.97
CA THR A 905 29.52 19.14 -3.93
C THR A 905 28.31 19.98 -4.33
N ALA A 906 27.56 19.56 -5.34
CA ALA A 906 26.36 20.30 -5.74
C ALA A 906 25.34 20.34 -4.60
N GLY A 907 25.13 19.21 -3.92
CA GLY A 907 24.30 19.11 -2.72
C GLY A 907 24.79 19.98 -1.55
N SER A 908 26.09 20.00 -1.24
CA SER A 908 26.60 20.82 -0.13
C SER A 908 26.45 22.32 -0.41
N ASN A 909 26.61 22.76 -1.66
CA ASN A 909 26.37 24.15 -2.05
C ASN A 909 24.88 24.50 -2.08
N LEU A 910 24.01 23.57 -2.51
CA LEU A 910 22.56 23.73 -2.48
C LEU A 910 22.06 23.96 -1.03
N ILE A 911 22.53 23.17 -0.06
CA ILE A 911 22.20 23.36 1.36
C ILE A 911 22.64 24.75 1.86
N ILE A 912 23.84 25.21 1.47
CA ILE A 912 24.31 26.56 1.84
C ILE A 912 23.37 27.63 1.28
N ASN A 913 23.07 27.57 -0.02
CA ASN A 913 22.21 28.53 -0.71
C ASN A 913 20.79 28.56 -0.11
N ALA A 914 20.23 27.40 0.22
CA ALA A 914 18.91 27.28 0.85
C ALA A 914 18.87 27.90 2.26
N VAL A 915 19.87 27.64 3.11
CA VAL A 915 19.93 28.25 4.44
C VAL A 915 20.09 29.78 4.34
N ASP A 916 20.90 30.25 3.38
CA ASP A 916 21.20 31.68 3.17
C ASP A 916 20.09 32.47 2.46
N LYS A 917 19.23 31.82 1.66
CA LYS A 917 18.03 32.40 1.00
C LYS A 917 17.28 33.31 1.99
N ASP A 918 16.88 34.51 1.58
CA ASP A 918 16.22 35.51 2.46
C ASP A 918 14.74 35.19 2.74
N ASP A 919 14.47 33.90 2.93
CA ASP A 919 13.24 33.33 3.46
C ASP A 919 13.36 33.29 5.00
N PRO A 920 12.37 33.81 5.75
CA PRO A 920 12.40 33.79 7.21
C PRO A 920 12.19 32.39 7.80
N ARG A 921 11.61 31.44 7.05
CA ARG A 921 11.36 30.07 7.51
C ARG A 921 12.69 29.31 7.60
N PRO A 922 12.88 28.47 8.63
CA PRO A 922 14.01 27.57 8.67
C PRO A 922 13.91 26.51 7.57
N VAL A 923 15.03 25.85 7.27
CA VAL A 923 15.08 24.69 6.38
C VAL A 923 15.47 23.44 7.17
N TRP A 924 14.76 22.35 6.94
CA TRP A 924 15.04 21.03 7.48
C TRP A 924 15.87 20.24 6.46
N ALA A 925 17.06 19.80 6.87
CA ALA A 925 17.87 18.85 6.10
C ALA A 925 17.74 17.45 6.72
N THR A 926 17.21 16.49 5.99
CA THR A 926 17.08 15.11 6.45
C THR A 926 18.30 14.29 6.05
N CYS A 927 18.66 13.30 6.86
CA CYS A 927 19.61 12.25 6.50
C CYS A 927 18.84 10.94 6.53
N TRP A 928 18.52 10.43 5.35
CA TRP A 928 18.03 9.07 5.15
C TRP A 928 19.25 8.13 5.24
N GLY A 929 20.27 8.47 4.45
CA GLY A 929 21.65 7.98 4.62
C GLY A 929 22.48 8.78 5.62
N GLY A 930 23.77 8.95 5.33
CA GLY A 930 24.69 9.74 6.15
C GLY A 930 24.48 11.24 5.98
N CYS A 931 24.65 12.02 7.06
CA CYS A 931 24.53 13.48 7.07
C CYS A 931 25.76 14.20 6.48
N ASN A 932 26.69 13.50 5.81
CA ASN A 932 28.00 14.06 5.46
C ASN A 932 27.95 15.22 4.46
N THR A 933 26.91 15.33 3.63
CA THR A 933 26.69 16.51 2.77
C THR A 933 26.28 17.75 3.57
N ILE A 934 25.48 17.56 4.63
CA ILE A 934 25.16 18.62 5.60
C ILE A 934 26.42 18.98 6.41
N ALA A 935 27.24 17.99 6.76
CA ALA A 935 28.52 18.22 7.43
C ALA A 935 29.51 19.01 6.57
N GLN A 936 29.57 18.75 5.25
CA GLN A 936 30.37 19.54 4.31
C GLN A 936 29.87 21.00 4.23
N ALA A 937 28.56 21.21 4.10
CA ALA A 937 27.96 22.55 4.11
C ALA A 937 28.33 23.34 5.38
N LEU A 938 28.14 22.73 6.55
CA LEU A 938 28.49 23.31 7.85
C LEU A 938 30.00 23.49 8.05
N TRP A 939 30.84 22.57 7.53
CA TRP A 939 32.30 22.69 7.55
C TRP A 939 32.76 23.90 6.73
N ARG A 940 32.23 24.06 5.52
CA ARG A 940 32.57 25.16 4.61
C ARG A 940 32.13 26.51 5.18
N VAL A 941 30.90 26.61 5.67
CA VAL A 941 30.38 27.82 6.36
C VAL A 941 31.24 28.19 7.57
N ARG A 942 31.64 27.22 8.39
CA ARG A 942 32.51 27.42 9.56
C ARG A 942 33.96 27.79 9.21
N ASN A 943 34.44 27.42 8.04
CA ASN A 943 35.78 27.77 7.56
C ASN A 943 35.84 29.17 6.95
N ASP A 944 34.79 29.57 6.23
CA ASP A 944 34.81 30.76 5.37
C ASP A 944 34.19 32.02 6.00
N ARG A 945 33.37 31.89 7.05
CA ARG A 945 32.55 32.99 7.61
C ARG A 945 32.91 33.35 9.05
N SER A 946 32.46 34.52 9.52
CA SER A 946 32.59 34.90 10.93
C SER A 946 31.65 34.08 11.82
N GLN A 947 31.98 33.95 13.11
CA GLN A 947 31.16 33.17 14.04
C GLN A 947 29.70 33.64 14.10
N ALA A 948 29.43 34.95 13.96
CA ALA A 948 28.06 35.47 13.96
C ALA A 948 27.25 35.04 12.72
N GLU A 949 27.90 34.85 11.57
CA GLU A 949 27.29 34.31 10.36
C GLU A 949 27.09 32.80 10.45
N VAL A 950 28.03 32.08 11.08
CA VAL A 950 27.89 30.65 11.42
C VAL A 950 26.72 30.44 12.39
N ASP A 951 26.59 31.27 13.42
CA ASP A 951 25.49 31.22 14.38
C ASP A 951 24.15 31.54 13.71
N ARG A 952 24.11 32.52 12.79
CA ARG A 952 22.91 32.81 11.97
C ARG A 952 22.54 31.62 11.08
N PHE A 953 23.51 31.01 10.40
CA PHE A 953 23.31 29.84 9.54
C PHE A 953 22.74 28.66 10.35
N VAL A 954 23.37 28.32 11.48
CA VAL A 954 22.91 27.28 12.41
C VAL A 954 21.52 27.58 12.96
N SER A 955 21.17 28.85 13.20
CA SER A 955 19.83 29.22 13.69
C SER A 955 18.70 29.01 12.68
N LYS A 956 19.02 28.95 11.37
CA LYS A 956 18.06 28.70 10.28
C LYS A 956 17.99 27.24 9.82
N LEU A 957 18.97 26.41 10.17
CA LEU A 957 18.98 24.98 9.84
C LEU A 957 18.29 24.15 10.93
N ARG A 958 17.72 23.00 10.55
CA ARG A 958 17.44 21.85 11.43
C ARG A 958 17.90 20.57 10.74
N VAL A 959 18.20 19.53 11.53
CA VAL A 959 18.58 18.21 11.01
C VAL A 959 17.68 17.12 11.58
N PHE A 960 17.21 16.23 10.70
CA PHE A 960 16.50 15.00 11.04
C PHE A 960 17.31 13.80 10.52
N ASP A 961 18.05 13.15 11.41
CA ASP A 961 18.93 12.02 11.12
C ASP A 961 18.20 10.70 11.42
N ILE A 962 17.98 9.88 10.38
CA ILE A 962 17.39 8.55 10.52
C ILE A 962 18.47 7.57 10.99
N LEU A 963 18.23 6.98 12.17
CA LEU A 963 19.02 5.91 12.79
C LEU A 963 20.52 6.18 13.07
N GLY A 964 21.11 7.27 12.57
CA GLY A 964 22.55 7.52 12.65
C GLY A 964 23.35 6.64 11.69
N GLN A 965 23.47 7.05 10.44
CA GLN A 965 24.16 6.27 9.38
C GLN A 965 25.61 6.73 9.11
N GLY A 966 26.19 7.64 9.90
CA GLY A 966 27.52 8.21 9.65
C GLY A 966 28.16 8.92 10.85
N ASP A 967 29.50 8.96 10.89
CA ASP A 967 30.25 9.63 11.97
C ASP A 967 30.23 11.17 11.86
N ASP A 968 29.89 11.67 10.68
CA ASP A 968 29.51 13.04 10.36
C ASP A 968 28.35 13.57 11.21
N GLY A 969 27.28 12.82 11.42
CA GLY A 969 26.18 13.22 12.29
C GLY A 969 26.63 13.49 13.74
N ASN A 970 27.49 12.60 14.26
CA ASN A 970 28.12 12.79 15.57
C ASN A 970 29.02 14.04 15.57
N TRP A 971 29.76 14.30 14.48
CA TRP A 971 30.59 15.51 14.32
C TRP A 971 29.76 16.79 14.27
N ILE A 972 28.62 16.81 13.56
CA ILE A 972 27.69 17.94 13.49
C ILE A 972 27.20 18.27 14.90
N ALA A 973 26.58 17.31 15.59
CA ALA A 973 26.03 17.50 16.93
C ALA A 973 27.11 17.85 17.98
N LYS A 974 28.36 17.42 17.77
CA LYS A 974 29.52 17.79 18.60
C LYS A 974 30.00 19.22 18.35
N THR A 975 30.00 19.66 17.09
CA THR A 975 30.60 20.93 16.64
C THR A 975 29.62 22.10 16.75
N PHE A 976 28.33 21.83 16.53
CA PHE A 976 27.25 22.83 16.52
C PHE A 976 26.18 22.47 17.57
N PRO A 977 26.49 22.53 18.89
CA PRO A 977 25.58 22.08 19.94
C PRO A 977 24.26 22.87 20.01
N ASN A 978 24.22 24.07 19.43
CA ASN A 978 23.03 24.93 19.33
C ASN A 978 22.08 24.54 18.17
N LEU A 979 22.51 23.68 17.24
CA LEU A 979 21.68 23.20 16.14
C LEU A 979 20.56 22.30 16.66
N THR A 980 19.32 22.48 16.19
CA THR A 980 18.25 21.51 16.41
C THR A 980 18.56 20.28 15.55
N TYR A 981 18.93 19.18 16.22
CA TYR A 981 19.36 17.94 15.60
C TYR A 981 18.60 16.78 16.26
N ILE A 982 17.71 16.14 15.52
CA ILE A 982 17.00 14.91 15.92
C ILE A 982 17.81 13.72 15.38
N ARG A 983 18.02 12.69 16.20
CA ARG A 983 18.32 11.33 15.70
C ARG A 983 17.16 10.41 16.04
N ALA A 984 16.41 10.01 15.02
CA ALA A 984 15.25 9.12 15.17
C ALA A 984 15.74 7.66 15.12
N THR A 985 15.78 7.01 16.28
CA THR A 985 16.19 5.59 16.40
C THR A 985 15.00 4.63 16.43
N GLN A 986 13.80 5.15 16.74
CA GLN A 986 12.57 4.36 16.81
C GLN A 986 11.72 4.61 15.56
N VAL A 987 12.24 4.14 14.41
CA VAL A 987 11.60 4.20 13.07
C VAL A 987 11.37 2.81 12.46
N TYR A 988 11.63 1.75 13.22
CA TYR A 988 11.25 0.37 12.87
C TYR A 988 10.31 -0.19 13.94
N ASN A 989 9.61 -1.29 13.63
CA ASN A 989 8.50 -1.91 14.37
C ASN A 989 7.12 -1.28 14.07
N ASN A 990 6.37 -1.95 13.19
CA ASN A 990 4.90 -1.93 13.04
C ASN A 990 4.18 -0.57 13.01
N TRP A 991 4.81 0.47 12.44
CA TRP A 991 4.14 1.71 12.07
C TRP A 991 3.80 1.77 10.56
N ALA A 992 4.71 1.31 9.70
CA ALA A 992 4.52 1.24 8.24
C ALA A 992 3.61 0.05 7.83
N PRO A 993 3.19 -0.02 6.55
CA PRO A 993 2.53 -1.21 5.99
C PRO A 993 3.45 -2.43 6.03
N PRO A 994 2.91 -3.65 6.25
CA PRO A 994 3.72 -4.86 6.28
C PRO A 994 4.37 -5.13 4.92
N LYS A 995 5.61 -5.62 4.93
CA LYS A 995 6.35 -6.07 3.73
C LYS A 995 5.49 -7.06 2.92
N GLY A 996 5.32 -6.80 1.63
CA GLY A 996 4.46 -7.62 0.76
C GLY A 996 2.97 -7.60 1.14
N GLY A 997 2.51 -6.59 1.88
CA GLY A 997 1.10 -6.40 2.22
C GLY A 997 0.23 -6.00 1.03
N SER A 998 -1.09 -6.13 1.16
CA SER A 998 -2.05 -5.69 0.14
C SER A 998 -1.86 -4.22 -0.24
N MET A 999 -1.71 -3.33 0.76
CA MET A 999 -1.48 -1.90 0.53
C MET A 999 -0.20 -1.63 -0.28
N ILE A 1000 0.87 -2.42 -0.13
CA ILE A 1000 2.08 -2.22 -0.93
C ILE A 1000 1.81 -2.56 -2.40
N ARG A 1001 1.13 -3.69 -2.67
CA ARG A 1001 0.68 -4.05 -4.03
C ARG A 1001 -0.31 -3.06 -4.63
N GLU A 1002 -1.12 -2.44 -3.79
CA GLU A 1002 -2.07 -1.39 -4.16
C GLU A 1002 -1.34 -0.12 -4.56
N ILE A 1003 -0.44 0.43 -3.73
CA ILE A 1003 0.44 1.55 -4.10
C ILE A 1003 1.23 1.25 -5.40
N GLN A 1004 1.75 0.03 -5.55
CA GLN A 1004 2.52 -0.41 -6.71
C GLN A 1004 1.69 -0.47 -8.01
N SER A 1005 0.39 -0.73 -7.97
CA SER A 1005 -0.46 -0.82 -9.17
C SER A 1005 -0.87 0.55 -9.73
N HIS A 1006 -0.66 1.63 -8.98
CA HIS A 1006 -1.08 2.98 -9.35
C HIS A 1006 -0.03 3.67 -10.25
N GLY A 1007 -0.02 3.24 -11.52
CA GLY A 1007 0.57 3.97 -12.64
C GLY A 1007 2.10 4.17 -12.57
N PRO A 1008 2.63 5.22 -13.22
CA PRO A 1008 4.08 5.43 -13.36
C PRO A 1008 4.81 5.52 -12.01
N LEU A 1009 4.22 6.19 -11.02
CA LEU A 1009 4.79 6.33 -9.68
C LEU A 1009 4.73 5.04 -8.87
N GLY A 1010 3.61 4.31 -8.92
CA GLY A 1010 3.50 2.97 -8.32
C GLY A 1010 4.56 2.01 -8.87
N ALA A 1011 4.78 2.05 -10.19
CA ALA A 1011 5.82 1.27 -10.86
C ALA A 1011 7.28 1.64 -10.47
N GLN A 1012 7.51 2.72 -9.72
CA GLN A 1012 8.82 3.03 -9.12
C GLN A 1012 8.87 2.83 -7.58
N TYR A 1013 7.81 2.30 -6.96
CA TYR A 1013 7.79 1.88 -5.55
C TYR A 1013 8.24 0.41 -5.43
N PRO A 1014 9.52 0.12 -5.13
CA PRO A 1014 10.02 -1.25 -5.10
C PRO A 1014 9.45 -2.05 -3.92
N ASP A 1015 9.57 -3.38 -3.98
CA ASP A 1015 9.30 -4.24 -2.83
C ASP A 1015 10.26 -3.99 -1.67
N THR A 1016 9.71 -4.04 -0.46
CA THR A 1016 10.47 -3.88 0.78
C THR A 1016 11.52 -4.99 0.93
N VAL A 1017 12.81 -4.65 1.03
CA VAL A 1017 13.87 -5.61 1.40
C VAL A 1017 13.96 -5.74 2.91
N TRP A 1018 14.35 -4.68 3.64
CA TRP A 1018 14.50 -4.73 5.09
C TRP A 1018 13.29 -4.23 5.88
N SER A 1019 12.90 -2.96 5.70
CA SER A 1019 11.73 -2.33 6.34
C SER A 1019 11.02 -1.43 5.35
N THR A 1020 9.69 -1.39 5.38
CA THR A 1020 8.93 -0.49 4.50
C THR A 1020 9.20 0.95 4.95
N GLU A 1021 9.65 1.80 4.02
CA GLU A 1021 9.80 3.25 4.19
C GLU A 1021 10.51 3.72 5.49
N GLY A 1022 11.69 3.19 5.81
CA GLY A 1022 12.41 3.51 7.05
C GLY A 1022 12.65 5.00 7.31
N ASP A 1023 12.80 5.79 6.24
CA ASP A 1023 13.15 7.21 6.28
C ASP A 1023 11.98 8.19 6.23
N THR A 1024 10.82 7.72 5.77
CA THR A 1024 9.57 8.50 5.65
C THR A 1024 9.19 9.32 6.90
N PRO A 1025 9.42 8.86 8.16
CA PRO A 1025 9.19 9.66 9.36
C PRO A 1025 9.91 11.03 9.38
N SER A 1026 11.00 11.20 8.60
CA SER A 1026 11.75 12.46 8.52
C SER A 1026 10.98 13.61 7.86
N PHE A 1027 10.21 13.35 6.80
CA PHE A 1027 9.35 14.35 6.17
C PHE A 1027 7.92 14.32 6.72
N MET A 1028 7.41 13.15 7.16
CA MET A 1028 6.17 13.06 7.92
C MET A 1028 6.20 13.82 9.26
N HIS A 1029 7.37 14.21 9.79
CA HIS A 1029 7.47 15.17 10.90
C HIS A 1029 7.03 16.59 10.53
N LEU A 1030 7.10 16.95 9.24
CA LEU A 1030 6.97 18.31 8.72
C LEU A 1030 5.63 18.55 8.01
N GLY A 1031 5.11 17.57 7.27
CA GLY A 1031 3.95 17.72 6.38
C GLY A 1031 2.58 17.80 7.03
N ASN A 1032 2.48 18.16 8.31
CA ASN A 1032 1.19 18.34 9.01
C ASN A 1032 1.30 19.53 10.01
N PRO A 1033 1.50 20.79 9.56
CA PRO A 1033 1.79 21.92 10.47
C PRO A 1033 0.64 22.27 11.44
N ALA A 1034 -0.60 21.88 11.08
CA ALA A 1034 -1.78 21.97 11.93
C ALA A 1034 -1.82 20.90 13.04
N LEU A 1035 -1.19 19.74 12.84
CA LEU A 1035 -1.04 18.69 13.86
C LEU A 1035 0.12 19.00 14.80
N ASN A 1036 1.25 19.49 14.28
CA ASN A 1036 2.43 19.84 15.08
C ASN A 1036 3.25 20.97 14.46
N ASP A 1037 3.72 21.88 15.30
CA ASP A 1037 4.84 22.75 14.97
C ASP A 1037 6.13 21.90 15.01
N PRO A 1038 6.86 21.72 13.90
CA PRO A 1038 8.02 20.81 13.85
C PRO A 1038 9.21 21.30 14.69
N ASP A 1039 9.27 22.58 15.06
CA ASP A 1039 10.24 23.10 16.04
C ASP A 1039 9.83 22.81 17.50
N LYS A 1040 8.62 22.29 17.75
CA LYS A 1040 8.13 21.85 19.07
C LYS A 1040 8.20 20.32 19.14
N LEU A 1041 9.43 19.83 19.19
CA LEU A 1041 9.82 18.42 19.18
C LEU A 1041 9.00 17.48 20.09
N ASP A 1042 8.51 18.00 21.22
CA ASP A 1042 7.73 17.27 22.22
C ASP A 1042 6.22 17.22 21.95
N GLN A 1043 5.69 17.95 20.96
CA GLN A 1043 4.28 17.90 20.55
C GLN A 1043 3.89 16.57 19.94
N GLY A 1044 4.71 16.07 19.02
CA GLY A 1044 4.56 14.80 18.33
C GLY A 1044 3.46 14.74 17.27
N GLY A 1045 3.75 14.11 16.14
CA GLY A 1045 2.83 13.94 15.01
C GLY A 1045 3.21 12.74 14.17
N TRP A 1046 2.95 12.80 12.86
CA TRP A 1046 3.17 11.69 11.93
C TRP A 1046 4.64 11.20 11.92
N GLY A 1047 5.63 12.09 11.99
CA GLY A 1047 7.06 11.72 12.15
C GLY A 1047 7.49 11.24 13.55
N GLY A 1048 6.56 11.04 14.49
CA GLY A 1048 6.84 10.62 15.86
C GLY A 1048 6.98 11.79 16.83
N ARG A 1049 7.67 11.59 17.96
CA ARG A 1049 7.77 12.57 19.07
C ARG A 1049 9.09 12.47 19.83
N PHE A 1050 9.72 13.60 20.10
CA PHE A 1050 11.12 13.69 20.53
C PHE A 1050 11.32 14.48 21.84
N LYS A 1051 12.43 14.21 22.53
CA LYS A 1051 12.79 14.87 23.80
C LYS A 1051 13.29 16.30 23.54
N THR A 1052 12.67 17.30 24.18
CA THR A 1052 13.18 18.70 24.18
C THR A 1052 14.53 18.84 24.86
N ASN A 1053 14.83 18.02 25.87
CA ASN A 1053 16.19 17.89 26.41
C ASN A 1053 17.01 16.91 25.57
N LYS A 1054 18.22 17.32 25.18
CA LYS A 1054 19.14 16.48 24.38
C LYS A 1054 19.72 15.31 25.19
N SER A 1055 19.68 14.11 24.63
CA SER A 1055 20.38 12.91 25.14
C SER A 1055 21.86 12.95 24.74
N ALA A 1056 22.73 12.36 25.56
CA ALA A 1056 24.15 12.21 25.27
C ALA A 1056 24.43 10.92 24.48
N ASN A 1057 25.27 10.99 23.46
CA ASN A 1057 25.80 9.84 22.70
C ASN A 1057 24.71 8.87 22.20
N ILE A 1058 23.73 9.37 21.44
CA ILE A 1058 22.73 8.50 20.81
C ILE A 1058 23.44 7.64 19.76
N SER A 1059 23.52 6.33 20.01
CA SER A 1059 24.11 5.37 19.09
C SER A 1059 23.51 5.50 17.69
N GLY A 1060 24.38 5.47 16.67
CA GLY A 1060 23.96 5.19 15.30
C GLY A 1060 23.92 3.69 15.01
N MET A 1061 23.61 3.34 13.76
CA MET A 1061 23.54 1.97 13.25
C MET A 1061 24.86 1.21 13.40
N SER A 1062 24.77 -0.12 13.36
CA SER A 1062 25.92 -1.04 13.51
C SER A 1062 27.01 -0.86 12.44
N CYS A 1063 26.69 -0.27 11.28
CA CYS A 1063 27.64 -0.04 10.20
C CYS A 1063 28.54 1.21 10.36
N MET A 1064 28.29 2.06 11.37
CA MET A 1064 29.07 3.28 11.66
C MET A 1064 29.88 3.21 12.97
N ASN A 1065 30.85 4.11 13.12
CA ASN A 1065 31.62 4.25 14.35
C ASN A 1065 30.88 5.12 15.38
N SER A 1066 29.87 4.57 16.06
CA SER A 1066 29.10 5.25 17.12
C SER A 1066 29.94 5.74 18.32
N GLY A 1067 31.21 5.34 18.42
CA GLY A 1067 32.17 5.89 19.39
C GLY A 1067 32.77 7.24 19.00
N ALA A 1068 32.65 7.65 17.73
CA ALA A 1068 33.25 8.88 17.21
C ALA A 1068 32.63 10.15 17.82
N TYR A 1069 33.47 11.16 18.07
CA TYR A 1069 33.11 12.50 18.55
C TYR A 1069 32.42 12.59 19.92
N ASN A 1070 32.39 11.51 20.70
CA ASN A 1070 31.86 11.49 22.06
C ASN A 1070 32.64 12.44 23.01
N THR A 1071 32.00 13.13 23.96
CA THR A 1071 30.54 13.20 24.20
C THR A 1071 29.85 14.22 23.30
N HIS A 1072 28.81 13.81 22.57
CA HIS A 1072 27.96 14.67 21.72
C HIS A 1072 26.50 14.63 22.21
N TYR A 1073 25.65 15.57 21.76
CA TYR A 1073 24.28 15.74 22.28
C TYR A 1073 23.26 16.00 21.16
N MET A 1074 22.18 15.20 21.13
CA MET A 1074 21.14 15.21 20.10
C MET A 1074 19.75 15.07 20.74
N HIS A 1075 18.68 15.44 20.03
CA HIS A 1075 17.31 15.11 20.42
C HIS A 1075 17.00 13.66 20.05
N ASP A 1076 16.31 12.99 20.96
CA ASP A 1076 16.09 11.54 21.00
C ASP A 1076 14.59 11.25 20.97
N ASN A 1077 14.15 10.06 20.55
CA ASN A 1077 12.74 9.67 20.65
C ASN A 1077 12.24 9.76 22.10
N THR A 1078 10.98 10.13 22.30
CA THR A 1078 10.32 9.96 23.61
C THR A 1078 10.09 8.48 23.92
N SER A 1079 9.72 8.15 25.15
CA SER A 1079 9.47 6.76 25.60
C SER A 1079 8.28 6.05 24.93
N GLU A 1080 7.55 6.73 24.04
CA GLU A 1080 6.53 6.12 23.19
C GLU A 1080 7.12 5.42 21.96
N GLY A 1081 8.38 5.70 21.57
CA GLY A 1081 9.02 5.08 20.41
C GLY A 1081 8.19 5.22 19.13
N THR A 1082 7.98 4.12 18.40
CA THR A 1082 7.14 4.06 17.20
C THR A 1082 5.64 4.18 17.48
N GLU A 1083 5.16 3.96 18.71
CA GLU A 1083 3.72 4.16 19.01
C GLU A 1083 3.33 5.64 18.88
N ALA A 1084 4.29 6.57 18.96
CA ALA A 1084 4.08 7.99 18.65
C ALA A 1084 3.84 8.28 17.16
N ILE A 1085 4.30 7.41 16.25
CA ILE A 1085 4.03 7.42 14.81
C ILE A 1085 2.72 6.67 14.55
N LYS A 1086 2.72 5.37 14.89
CA LYS A 1086 1.68 4.37 14.61
C LYS A 1086 0.28 4.76 15.08
N LYS A 1087 0.15 5.59 16.13
CA LYS A 1087 -1.14 6.14 16.57
C LYS A 1087 -1.87 6.99 15.52
N TRP A 1088 -1.19 7.39 14.44
CA TRP A 1088 -1.75 8.15 13.32
C TRP A 1088 -1.97 7.31 12.05
N ARG A 1089 -1.76 5.98 12.11
CA ARG A 1089 -1.73 5.07 10.96
C ARG A 1089 -2.87 5.27 9.96
N ALA A 1090 -4.12 5.28 10.42
CA ALA A 1090 -5.28 5.45 9.55
C ALA A 1090 -5.30 6.77 8.77
N GLY A 1091 -4.61 7.81 9.26
CA GLY A 1091 -4.37 9.05 8.51
C GLY A 1091 -3.35 8.83 7.40
N TYR A 1092 -2.10 8.50 7.75
CA TYR A 1092 -1.01 8.44 6.77
C TYR A 1092 -1.05 7.24 5.81
N GLU A 1093 -1.83 6.19 6.09
CA GLU A 1093 -2.05 5.11 5.13
C GLU A 1093 -3.10 5.50 4.09
N ASN A 1094 -4.21 6.09 4.53
CA ASN A 1094 -5.29 6.53 3.63
C ASN A 1094 -4.87 7.75 2.80
N ASP A 1095 -4.13 8.70 3.39
CA ASP A 1095 -3.47 9.82 2.70
C ASP A 1095 -2.64 9.33 1.51
N PHE A 1096 -1.81 8.31 1.69
CA PHE A 1096 -0.97 7.80 0.62
C PHE A 1096 -1.75 7.03 -0.44
N LEU A 1097 -2.77 6.26 -0.05
CA LEU A 1097 -3.66 5.59 -1.01
C LEU A 1097 -4.40 6.61 -1.89
N ALA A 1098 -5.07 7.60 -1.30
CA ALA A 1098 -5.77 8.64 -2.08
C ALA A 1098 -4.81 9.45 -2.96
N ARG A 1099 -3.58 9.75 -2.48
CA ARG A 1099 -2.56 10.43 -3.29
C ARG A 1099 -2.00 9.56 -4.41
N MET A 1100 -2.13 8.23 -4.34
CA MET A 1100 -1.88 7.35 -5.48
C MET A 1100 -3.08 7.32 -6.44
N ASP A 1101 -4.34 7.41 -5.97
CA ASP A 1101 -5.50 7.67 -6.84
C ASP A 1101 -5.32 9.01 -7.60
N TRP A 1102 -4.89 10.07 -6.92
CA TRP A 1102 -4.55 11.37 -7.52
C TRP A 1102 -3.41 11.28 -8.56
N SER A 1103 -2.57 10.25 -8.51
CA SER A 1103 -1.47 10.08 -9.45
C SER A 1103 -1.89 9.46 -10.80
N VAL A 1104 -3.07 8.82 -10.84
CA VAL A 1104 -3.61 8.10 -12.01
C VAL A 1104 -4.96 8.63 -12.52
N THR A 1105 -5.71 9.37 -11.70
CA THR A 1105 -6.97 9.99 -12.10
C THR A 1105 -6.76 11.43 -12.59
N SER A 1106 -7.41 11.80 -13.69
CA SER A 1106 -7.27 13.14 -14.30
C SER A 1106 -8.42 14.09 -13.97
N ASN A 1107 -9.45 13.61 -13.26
CA ASN A 1107 -10.63 14.37 -12.86
C ASN A 1107 -10.70 14.41 -11.33
N TYR A 1108 -10.82 15.60 -10.75
CA TYR A 1108 -10.95 15.82 -9.29
C TYR A 1108 -11.90 14.81 -8.64
N SER A 1109 -13.16 14.78 -9.07
CA SER A 1109 -14.24 13.93 -8.53
C SER A 1109 -14.12 12.43 -8.83
N SER A 1110 -12.92 11.92 -9.16
CA SER A 1110 -12.62 10.48 -9.29
C SER A 1110 -11.78 9.94 -8.13
N ALA A 1111 -11.31 10.80 -7.22
CA ALA A 1111 -10.62 10.46 -5.99
C ALA A 1111 -11.17 11.29 -4.82
N ASN A 1112 -10.80 10.95 -3.58
CA ASN A 1112 -11.18 11.68 -2.36
C ASN A 1112 -10.10 12.68 -1.93
N HIS A 1113 -10.47 13.77 -1.25
CA HIS A 1113 -9.53 14.80 -0.77
C HIS A 1113 -9.66 15.10 0.72
N HIS A 1114 -8.71 15.85 1.26
CA HIS A 1114 -8.60 16.07 2.70
C HIS A 1114 -9.61 17.10 3.21
N PRO A 1115 -10.36 16.82 4.30
CA PRO A 1115 -11.37 17.74 4.81
C PRO A 1115 -10.75 18.95 5.55
N GLU A 1116 -11.36 20.13 5.39
CA GLU A 1116 -10.82 21.40 5.87
C GLU A 1116 -11.19 21.69 7.34
N ILE A 1117 -10.25 22.19 8.15
CA ILE A 1117 -10.50 22.54 9.56
C ILE A 1117 -10.61 24.05 9.79
N VAL A 1118 -11.76 24.49 10.34
CA VAL A 1118 -11.96 25.86 10.83
C VAL A 1118 -12.43 25.84 12.29
N ILE A 1119 -11.55 26.13 13.25
CA ILE A 1119 -11.89 26.20 14.67
C ILE A 1119 -12.13 27.65 15.08
N ASN A 1120 -13.30 27.96 15.68
CA ASN A 1120 -13.64 29.30 16.19
C ASN A 1120 -13.44 30.42 15.13
N ASN A 1121 -13.78 30.13 13.87
CA ASN A 1121 -13.58 30.98 12.68
C ASN A 1121 -12.09 31.23 12.30
N ASN A 1122 -11.18 30.36 12.73
CA ASN A 1122 -9.77 30.37 12.34
C ASN A 1122 -9.47 29.16 11.44
N ALA A 1123 -9.16 29.43 10.17
CA ALA A 1123 -8.84 28.41 9.17
C ALA A 1123 -7.35 28.02 9.19
N ASP A 1124 -6.47 28.88 9.70
CA ASP A 1124 -5.00 28.76 9.67
C ASP A 1124 -4.49 27.33 9.94
N GLU A 1125 -3.72 26.77 9.00
CA GLU A 1125 -3.14 25.41 9.09
C GLU A 1125 -1.94 25.32 10.04
N ALA A 1126 -2.10 25.84 11.25
CA ALA A 1126 -1.08 25.86 12.29
C ALA A 1126 -1.66 25.41 13.62
N VAL A 1127 -0.77 25.01 14.54
CA VAL A 1127 -1.14 24.77 15.93
C VAL A 1127 -1.74 26.04 16.54
N MET A 1128 -3.02 26.00 16.90
CA MET A 1128 -3.72 27.11 17.56
C MET A 1128 -3.24 27.23 19.02
N TYR A 1129 -2.89 28.43 19.47
CA TYR A 1129 -2.53 28.71 20.86
C TYR A 1129 -3.60 29.58 21.53
N LEU A 1130 -4.16 29.09 22.64
CA LEU A 1130 -5.14 29.81 23.46
C LEU A 1130 -4.59 30.09 24.86
N ASN A 1131 -5.25 31.01 25.57
CA ASN A 1131 -5.04 31.26 26.99
C ASN A 1131 -6.38 31.12 27.73
N ALA A 1132 -6.39 30.47 28.89
CA ALA A 1132 -7.58 30.27 29.71
C ALA A 1132 -7.24 30.23 31.20
N SER A 1133 -8.16 30.64 32.08
CA SER A 1133 -7.92 30.57 33.52
C SER A 1133 -8.12 29.16 34.07
N ALA A 1134 -7.36 28.77 35.09
CA ALA A 1134 -7.58 27.51 35.80
C ALA A 1134 -9.01 27.44 36.38
N GLY A 1135 -9.75 26.36 36.11
CA GLY A 1135 -11.16 26.20 36.52
C GLY A 1135 -12.18 26.83 35.56
N SER A 1136 -11.76 27.36 34.41
CA SER A 1136 -12.66 27.89 33.37
C SER A 1136 -13.05 26.85 32.32
N SER A 1137 -13.92 27.23 31.38
CA SER A 1137 -14.40 26.40 30.28
C SER A 1137 -14.05 27.06 28.95
N VAL A 1138 -13.42 26.32 28.03
CA VAL A 1138 -13.02 26.80 26.69
C VAL A 1138 -13.91 26.15 25.63
N SER A 1139 -14.63 26.98 24.87
CA SER A 1139 -15.44 26.53 23.73
C SER A 1139 -14.56 26.36 22.50
N LEU A 1140 -14.63 25.21 21.84
CA LEU A 1140 -13.94 24.91 20.58
C LEU A 1140 -14.99 24.48 19.55
N ASN A 1141 -15.24 25.33 18.56
CA ASN A 1141 -16.31 25.16 17.59
C ASN A 1141 -15.75 24.99 16.18
N ALA A 1142 -15.88 23.78 15.62
CA ALA A 1142 -15.49 23.41 14.28
C ALA A 1142 -16.65 23.40 13.27
N ASN A 1143 -17.78 24.07 13.54
CA ASN A 1143 -18.92 24.15 12.62
C ASN A 1143 -18.60 24.83 11.26
N GLY A 1144 -17.44 25.48 11.13
CA GLY A 1144 -16.97 26.07 9.88
C GLY A 1144 -16.10 25.14 9.04
N SER A 1145 -15.86 23.90 9.50
CA SER A 1145 -15.14 22.88 8.74
C SER A 1145 -15.92 22.44 7.50
N SER A 1146 -15.17 22.21 6.41
CA SER A 1146 -15.67 21.85 5.09
C SER A 1146 -15.16 20.49 4.67
N ASP A 1147 -15.81 19.92 3.67
CA ASP A 1147 -15.34 18.78 2.90
C ASP A 1147 -15.42 19.20 1.42
N PRO A 1148 -14.33 19.13 0.64
CA PRO A 1148 -14.31 19.67 -0.73
C PRO A 1148 -15.09 18.79 -1.72
N ASP A 1149 -15.15 17.47 -1.48
CA ASP A 1149 -15.94 16.51 -2.25
C ASP A 1149 -17.42 16.49 -1.81
N GLY A 1150 -17.70 17.03 -0.61
CA GLY A 1150 -19.03 17.18 -0.04
C GLY A 1150 -19.43 16.06 0.92
N ASP A 1151 -18.46 15.28 1.42
CA ASP A 1151 -18.69 14.14 2.29
C ASP A 1151 -18.99 14.50 3.76
N ASN A 1152 -19.50 13.54 4.52
CA ASN A 1152 -20.03 13.77 5.86
C ASN A 1152 -18.93 13.73 6.93
N LEU A 1153 -18.62 14.91 7.46
CA LEU A 1153 -17.60 15.10 8.48
C LEU A 1153 -17.93 14.47 9.84
N SER A 1154 -17.03 13.59 10.29
CA SER A 1154 -16.95 13.02 11.64
C SER A 1154 -15.94 13.77 12.49
N TYR A 1155 -16.38 14.30 13.64
CA TYR A 1155 -15.58 15.13 14.54
C TYR A 1155 -15.13 14.35 15.78
N SER A 1156 -13.84 14.43 16.13
CA SER A 1156 -13.29 13.81 17.34
C SER A 1156 -12.28 14.71 18.06
N TRP A 1157 -12.67 15.23 19.22
CA TRP A 1157 -11.83 16.05 20.09
C TRP A 1157 -11.19 15.19 21.19
N SER A 1158 -9.86 15.10 21.17
CA SER A 1158 -9.09 14.28 22.11
C SER A 1158 -8.14 15.12 22.96
N TYR A 1159 -7.92 14.72 24.21
CA TYR A 1159 -6.87 15.30 25.06
C TYR A 1159 -5.57 14.51 24.86
N TYR A 1160 -4.56 15.17 24.28
CA TYR A 1160 -3.24 14.56 24.07
C TYR A 1160 -2.37 14.85 25.30
N SER A 1161 -2.34 13.90 26.25
CA SER A 1161 -1.69 14.08 27.55
C SER A 1161 -0.17 14.03 27.48
N GLN A 1162 0.41 13.22 26.59
CA GLN A 1162 1.86 13.01 26.46
C GLN A 1162 2.69 14.28 26.10
N PRO A 1163 2.21 15.23 25.26
CA PRO A 1163 2.82 16.55 25.09
C PRO A 1163 2.35 17.61 26.11
N SER A 1164 1.35 17.31 26.95
CA SER A 1164 0.81 18.26 27.92
C SER A 1164 1.69 18.34 29.17
N SER A 1165 1.98 19.56 29.63
CA SER A 1165 2.73 19.76 30.89
C SER A 1165 1.84 19.72 32.13
N TYR A 1166 0.52 19.70 31.92
CA TYR A 1166 -0.47 19.20 32.87
C TYR A 1166 -0.59 17.67 32.73
N SER A 1167 -0.58 16.93 33.84
CA SER A 1167 -0.57 15.46 33.85
C SER A 1167 -1.84 14.83 34.45
N GLY A 1168 -2.86 15.63 34.74
CA GLY A 1168 -4.17 15.15 35.20
C GLY A 1168 -5.12 14.88 34.03
N SER A 1169 -6.34 14.45 34.34
CA SER A 1169 -7.44 14.32 33.38
C SER A 1169 -8.01 15.68 32.98
N VAL A 1170 -8.44 15.80 31.72
CA VAL A 1170 -9.11 16.97 31.16
C VAL A 1170 -10.43 16.48 30.56
N SER A 1171 -11.55 17.10 30.96
CA SER A 1171 -12.88 16.70 30.50
C SER A 1171 -13.29 17.51 29.26
N ILE A 1172 -13.69 16.81 28.20
CA ILE A 1172 -14.20 17.42 26.97
C ILE A 1172 -15.70 17.06 26.84
N SER A 1173 -16.57 18.03 27.05
CA SER A 1173 -18.00 17.90 26.75
C SER A 1173 -18.21 17.98 25.23
N ASN A 1174 -19.12 17.16 24.71
CA ASN A 1174 -19.46 17.10 23.28
C ASN A 1174 -18.25 16.77 22.37
N GLY A 1175 -17.29 15.97 22.87
CA GLY A 1175 -16.06 15.63 22.15
C GLY A 1175 -16.24 14.85 20.83
N SER A 1176 -17.45 14.36 20.52
CA SER A 1176 -17.78 13.73 19.23
C SER A 1176 -18.74 14.61 18.42
N SER A 1177 -18.55 15.93 18.45
CA SER A 1177 -19.40 16.93 17.79
C SER A 1177 -18.56 18.12 17.35
N ALA A 1178 -19.00 18.82 16.30
CA ALA A 1178 -18.30 20.00 15.78
C ALA A 1178 -18.09 21.08 16.86
N SER A 1179 -19.09 21.35 17.71
CA SER A 1179 -18.94 22.23 18.87
C SER A 1179 -18.70 21.44 20.17
N ALA A 1180 -17.48 21.50 20.68
CA ALA A 1180 -17.06 20.90 21.95
C ALA A 1180 -16.71 21.96 23.02
N SER A 1181 -16.62 21.53 24.28
CA SER A 1181 -16.24 22.39 25.40
C SER A 1181 -15.27 21.71 26.35
N VAL A 1182 -14.08 22.28 26.50
CA VAL A 1182 -12.98 21.77 27.33
C VAL A 1182 -13.05 22.39 28.72
N GLN A 1183 -13.18 21.56 29.76
CA GLN A 1183 -13.10 22.01 31.15
C GLN A 1183 -11.64 22.08 31.59
N VAL A 1184 -11.15 23.30 31.83
CA VAL A 1184 -9.77 23.56 32.25
C VAL A 1184 -9.64 23.27 33.75
N PRO A 1185 -8.88 22.26 34.20
CA PRO A 1185 -8.86 21.90 35.62
C PRO A 1185 -8.31 23.02 36.51
N SER A 1186 -8.88 23.20 37.70
CA SER A 1186 -8.43 24.22 38.66
C SER A 1186 -7.01 24.02 39.17
N GLY A 1187 -6.48 22.80 39.09
CA GLY A 1187 -5.07 22.48 39.37
C GLY A 1187 -4.10 22.65 38.20
N ALA A 1188 -4.53 23.18 37.06
CA ALA A 1188 -3.70 23.30 35.85
C ALA A 1188 -2.96 24.65 35.71
N GLY A 1189 -3.09 25.60 36.65
CA GLY A 1189 -2.43 26.90 36.58
C GLY A 1189 -0.91 26.82 36.31
N GLY A 1190 -0.43 27.57 35.33
CA GLY A 1190 0.96 27.54 34.86
C GLY A 1190 1.33 26.35 33.98
N LYS A 1191 0.35 25.63 33.41
CA LYS A 1191 0.54 24.45 32.54
C LYS A 1191 -0.03 24.63 31.14
N SER A 1192 0.39 23.75 30.24
CA SER A 1192 -0.20 23.54 28.91
C SER A 1192 -1.07 22.29 28.87
N ILE A 1193 -2.22 22.42 28.20
CA ILE A 1193 -3.15 21.33 27.87
C ILE A 1193 -3.27 21.29 26.34
N HIS A 1194 -2.96 20.15 25.74
CA HIS A 1194 -3.01 19.96 24.29
C HIS A 1194 -4.28 19.17 23.93
N ILE A 1195 -5.15 19.81 23.16
CA ILE A 1195 -6.33 19.19 22.57
C ILE A 1195 -6.05 18.99 21.08
N VAL A 1196 -6.49 17.86 20.51
CA VAL A 1196 -6.43 17.62 19.06
C VAL A 1196 -7.84 17.35 18.57
N LEU A 1197 -8.30 18.17 17.63
CA LEU A 1197 -9.38 17.79 16.73
C LEU A 1197 -8.79 16.87 15.66
N THR A 1198 -9.34 15.66 15.56
CA THR A 1198 -9.29 14.85 14.35
C THR A 1198 -10.62 15.03 13.64
N LEU A 1199 -10.56 15.48 12.39
CA LEU A 1199 -11.66 15.48 11.44
C LEU A 1199 -11.47 14.28 10.50
N LYS A 1200 -12.55 13.62 10.10
CA LYS A 1200 -12.54 12.52 9.12
C LYS A 1200 -13.81 12.59 8.26
N ASP A 1201 -13.68 12.43 6.96
CA ASP A 1201 -14.80 12.37 6.00
C ASP A 1201 -15.58 11.03 6.06
N ASN A 1202 -16.30 10.68 4.98
CA ASN A 1202 -16.71 9.31 4.69
C ASN A 1202 -16.27 8.78 3.30
N GLY A 1203 -15.28 9.41 2.66
CA GLY A 1203 -14.86 9.14 1.29
C GLY A 1203 -14.05 7.85 1.13
N SER A 1204 -13.52 7.59 -0.07
CA SER A 1204 -12.80 6.35 -0.36
C SER A 1204 -11.39 6.64 -0.88
N PRO A 1205 -10.31 6.28 -0.14
CA PRO A 1205 -10.31 5.89 1.28
C PRO A 1205 -10.72 7.07 2.19
N ASN A 1206 -11.11 6.81 3.46
CA ASN A 1206 -11.47 7.91 4.37
C ASN A 1206 -10.23 8.77 4.69
N LEU A 1207 -10.24 10.05 4.40
CA LEU A 1207 -9.15 10.97 4.72
C LEU A 1207 -9.37 11.71 6.04
N TYR A 1208 -8.26 12.24 6.55
CA TYR A 1208 -8.14 12.75 7.91
C TYR A 1208 -7.41 14.08 7.93
N ALA A 1209 -7.99 15.06 8.62
CA ALA A 1209 -7.32 16.31 8.95
C ALA A 1209 -7.19 16.49 10.46
N TYR A 1210 -6.19 17.25 10.90
CA TYR A 1210 -5.92 17.48 12.31
C TYR A 1210 -5.69 18.95 12.61
N ARG A 1211 -6.17 19.41 13.77
CA ARG A 1211 -5.82 20.73 14.31
C ARG A 1211 -5.58 20.62 15.81
N ARG A 1212 -4.36 20.92 16.23
CA ARG A 1212 -3.99 21.01 17.64
C ARG A 1212 -4.37 22.38 18.21
N VAL A 1213 -4.97 22.37 19.39
CA VAL A 1213 -5.22 23.55 20.22
C VAL A 1213 -4.43 23.41 21.52
N VAL A 1214 -3.46 24.28 21.74
CA VAL A 1214 -2.65 24.35 22.96
C VAL A 1214 -3.22 25.43 23.88
N ILE A 1215 -3.90 25.00 24.94
CA ILE A 1215 -4.46 25.87 25.97
C ILE A 1215 -3.39 26.10 27.04
N ASN A 1216 -2.89 27.34 27.11
CA ASN A 1216 -2.01 27.80 28.18
C ASN A 1216 -2.86 28.27 29.36
N VAL A 1217 -2.67 27.63 30.51
CA VAL A 1217 -3.53 27.84 31.69
C VAL A 1217 -2.89 28.84 32.64
N GLN A 1218 -3.65 29.87 33.00
CA GLN A 1218 -3.26 30.97 33.89
C GLN A 1218 -3.93 30.83 35.27
#